data_AF-A0A352MFW3-F1
#
_entry.id   AF-A0A352MFW3-F1
#
_cell.length_a   1.000
_cell.length_b   1.000
_cell.length_c   1.000
_cell.angle_alpha   90.00
_cell.angle_beta   90.00
_cell.angle_gamma   90.00
#
_symmetry.space_group_name_H-M   'P 1'
#
loop_
_entity.id
_entity.type
_entity.pdbx_description
1 polymer ?
#
loop_
_entity_poly.entity_id
_entity_poly.type
_entity_poly.pdbx_seq_one_letter_code
_entity_poly.pdbx_strand_id
1 'polypeptide(L)'
;MKRIIAVCFKIIKYETFLSFFFLILIVNKSVAQIMPDRIQDSDPDTAWVSPNKSVPSFATYQLYPSTERGKGTFGSFMIYLPEEYKNTTRQYPVIYYLHGGNGNQREGQWLMKELDKAIKAQKMSPVIIVSVQALPIGWYCNANVGAKGVISGPVENVFIKNLVPYIDANYRTIANSSGRGLEGWSMGGFGAVRLAFKYPELFGFASSLAGALIEFQDEHNPQYLVNTFGPATGPGSEKSIEYFNSVHPRFYAAKNAELIKKKVKIRLIVGDQDWLYNNNGKFITKKFSSYLDSLGIKHEYSVLKNVGHMFPNEFADGTREYPVQFWADAFKTLVTTSAISQQVTPFNASTLIKTGDEVRYGSYLIRKIGDRVYQINDPGDKTTKGGGWGVDMYLVCGTEKALLIDLGNNYITGYEKDLLNPRRNATEEYLSVIDGLAGKLPLEIAVTHMHPDHDGMTGAFINRKVTFWAGEGEDLSALKTQHNLDPAIYQVFTHWKKSFDLGDGRIIETFLVRGHSNGGNVFIIKKDMLIFSGDALGSGFGQAFPTVEKLKQVAEDSQKLVEYLKANFTPYERYRLRVYTGHWWQNAYGGFLHPNKLPIDIGYLDWRFIQDVASCANGILQGKWLVDGSGIRYIGNMAYTDAWPSAEGRAIMVCGTGTIIIPLKQAYEAAGLKMPE
;
A
#
# COMPACT_ATOMS: atom_id res chain seq x y z
N MET A 1 -85.11 -15.72 9.82
CA MET A 1 -84.83 -15.37 8.42
C MET A 1 -83.66 -14.39 8.38
N LYS A 2 -82.50 -14.89 7.97
CA LYS A 2 -81.73 -14.44 6.79
C LYS A 2 -80.87 -13.20 7.11
N ARG A 3 -79.67 -13.37 7.68
CA ARG A 3 -78.38 -13.76 7.04
C ARG A 3 -77.86 -12.77 5.99
N ILE A 4 -76.72 -12.14 6.37
CA ILE A 4 -75.47 -11.95 5.62
C ILE A 4 -75.49 -10.98 4.42
N ILE A 5 -74.42 -10.17 4.34
CA ILE A 5 -73.67 -9.72 3.14
C ILE A 5 -73.63 -8.20 2.91
N ALA A 6 -72.38 -7.72 2.84
CA ALA A 6 -71.83 -6.54 2.15
C ALA A 6 -72.19 -5.15 2.71
N VAL A 7 -71.28 -4.44 3.38
CA VAL A 7 -69.96 -3.95 2.91
C VAL A 7 -70.10 -3.12 1.64
N CYS A 8 -70.39 -1.82 1.83
CA CYS A 8 -69.99 -0.76 0.93
C CYS A 8 -69.75 0.52 1.74
N PHE A 9 -68.51 0.98 1.70
CA PHE A 9 -68.11 2.39 1.71
C PHE A 9 -68.65 3.32 2.79
N LYS A 10 -67.79 3.59 3.76
CA LYS A 10 -67.24 4.92 4.10
C LYS A 10 -66.79 4.86 5.55
N ILE A 11 -65.54 5.23 5.82
CA ILE A 11 -65.22 6.34 6.71
C ILE A 11 -63.71 6.60 6.61
N ILE A 12 -63.46 7.89 6.45
CA ILE A 12 -62.21 8.58 6.27
C ILE A 12 -61.74 9.01 7.67
N LYS A 13 -60.44 8.85 7.92
CA LYS A 13 -59.53 9.66 8.78
C LYS A 13 -59.35 9.35 10.27
N TYR A 14 -58.04 9.21 10.60
CA TYR A 14 -57.27 9.71 11.76
C TYR A 14 -57.75 9.25 13.16
N GLU A 15 -56.95 8.69 14.07
CA GLU A 15 -55.50 8.52 14.24
C GLU A 15 -55.26 7.24 15.05
N THR A 16 -54.09 6.61 14.93
CA THR A 16 -53.36 6.07 16.09
C THR A 16 -51.95 5.67 15.66
N PHE A 17 -51.00 6.38 16.24
CA PHE A 17 -49.56 6.14 16.20
C PHE A 17 -49.21 5.08 17.25
N LEU A 18 -48.15 4.31 16.97
CA LEU A 18 -47.44 3.34 17.82
C LEU A 18 -47.91 1.86 17.83
N SER A 19 -46.99 1.04 17.32
CA SER A 19 -46.61 -0.29 17.84
C SER A 19 -47.51 -1.49 17.50
N PHE A 20 -47.25 -2.07 16.32
CA PHE A 20 -47.03 -3.51 16.06
C PHE A 20 -47.41 -3.78 14.60
N PHE A 21 -46.44 -4.00 13.72
CA PHE A 21 -46.48 -4.93 12.57
C PHE A 21 -45.24 -4.67 11.70
N PHE A 22 -44.10 -5.16 12.18
CA PHE A 22 -42.88 -5.28 11.40
C PHE A 22 -42.65 -6.77 11.15
N LEU A 23 -43.32 -7.34 10.14
CA LEU A 23 -42.84 -8.54 9.44
C LEU A 23 -43.63 -8.80 8.14
N ILE A 24 -42.87 -8.87 7.05
CA ILE A 24 -43.13 -9.53 5.76
C ILE A 24 -44.22 -8.95 4.86
N LEU A 25 -43.81 -8.05 3.96
CA LEU A 25 -44.10 -8.23 2.53
C LEU A 25 -42.98 -7.57 1.70
N ILE A 26 -42.15 -8.48 1.19
CA ILE A 26 -41.15 -8.28 0.15
C ILE A 26 -41.87 -7.72 -1.09
N VAL A 27 -41.57 -6.48 -1.48
CA VAL A 27 -41.77 -6.00 -2.85
C VAL A 27 -40.52 -5.24 -3.27
N ASN A 28 -39.78 -5.90 -4.14
CA ASN A 28 -38.67 -5.43 -4.96
C ASN A 28 -38.69 -3.92 -5.25
N LYS A 29 -37.84 -3.16 -4.57
CA LYS A 29 -37.17 -2.00 -5.19
C LYS A 29 -35.79 -2.46 -5.60
N SER A 30 -35.70 -2.88 -6.85
CA SER A 30 -34.46 -3.13 -7.59
C SER A 30 -33.69 -1.82 -7.70
N VAL A 31 -32.96 -1.46 -6.64
CA VAL A 31 -31.69 -0.78 -6.82
C VAL A 31 -30.78 -1.86 -7.35
N ALA A 32 -30.37 -1.75 -8.61
CA ALA A 32 -29.31 -2.60 -9.13
C ALA A 32 -28.06 -2.35 -8.26
N GLN A 33 -27.87 -3.19 -7.24
CA GLN A 33 -26.62 -3.29 -6.52
C GLN A 33 -25.59 -3.75 -7.54
N ILE A 34 -24.67 -2.86 -7.89
CA ILE A 34 -23.45 -3.24 -8.60
C ILE A 34 -22.78 -4.29 -7.72
N MET A 35 -22.69 -5.53 -8.21
CA MET A 35 -22.03 -6.61 -7.49
C MET A 35 -20.55 -6.27 -7.32
N PRO A 36 -19.89 -6.70 -6.23
CA PRO A 36 -18.45 -6.55 -6.09
C PRO A 36 -17.75 -7.42 -7.15
N ASP A 37 -17.09 -6.78 -8.11
CA ASP A 37 -16.36 -7.46 -9.19
C ASP A 37 -15.23 -8.34 -8.62
N ARG A 38 -15.25 -9.62 -9.00
CA ARG A 38 -14.15 -10.56 -8.77
C ARG A 38 -13.06 -10.32 -9.82
N ILE A 39 -11.83 -10.77 -9.56
CA ILE A 39 -10.60 -10.64 -10.35
C ILE A 39 -10.70 -11.06 -11.84
N GLN A 40 -11.87 -11.52 -12.32
CA GLN A 40 -12.14 -11.88 -13.71
C GLN A 40 -13.36 -11.10 -14.23
N ASP A 41 -13.13 -9.92 -14.80
CA ASP A 41 -14.08 -9.32 -15.73
C ASP A 41 -13.98 -10.11 -17.05
N SER A 42 -14.98 -10.92 -17.35
CA SER A 42 -15.04 -11.74 -18.58
C SER A 42 -15.51 -10.96 -19.81
N ASP A 43 -16.04 -9.75 -19.60
CA ASP A 43 -16.53 -8.87 -20.66
C ASP A 43 -15.51 -7.77 -20.96
N PRO A 44 -14.82 -7.80 -22.12
CA PRO A 44 -13.86 -6.77 -22.48
C PRO A 44 -14.47 -5.36 -22.59
N ASP A 45 -15.80 -5.24 -22.74
CA ASP A 45 -16.51 -3.97 -22.94
C ASP A 45 -16.89 -3.26 -21.62
N THR A 46 -16.65 -3.87 -20.46
CA THR A 46 -16.93 -3.27 -19.13
C THR A 46 -15.81 -3.48 -18.10
N ALA A 47 -14.66 -4.02 -18.52
CA ALA A 47 -13.62 -4.47 -17.61
C ALA A 47 -12.77 -3.33 -17.01
N TRP A 48 -12.75 -3.25 -15.68
CA TRP A 48 -11.82 -2.41 -14.93
C TRP A 48 -10.42 -3.03 -14.86
N VAL A 49 -10.36 -4.36 -14.97
CA VAL A 49 -9.15 -5.14 -15.11
C VAL A 49 -9.11 -5.68 -16.53
N SER A 50 -8.21 -5.16 -17.36
CA SER A 50 -8.10 -5.63 -18.74
C SER A 50 -7.80 -7.14 -18.76
N PRO A 51 -8.62 -7.97 -19.44
CA PRO A 51 -8.43 -9.42 -19.47
C PRO A 51 -7.17 -9.81 -20.24
N ASN A 52 -6.73 -8.95 -21.16
CA ASN A 52 -5.51 -9.15 -21.93
C ASN A 52 -4.29 -8.55 -21.22
N LYS A 53 -3.48 -9.43 -20.62
CA LYS A 53 -2.24 -9.06 -19.92
C LYS A 53 -1.01 -8.93 -20.82
N SER A 54 -1.16 -9.11 -22.14
CA SER A 54 -0.06 -9.02 -23.10
C SER A 54 0.46 -7.59 -23.22
N VAL A 55 1.75 -7.43 -22.96
CA VAL A 55 2.49 -6.16 -23.02
C VAL A 55 3.76 -6.32 -23.86
N PRO A 56 4.22 -5.26 -24.54
CA PRO A 56 5.54 -5.24 -25.18
C PRO A 56 6.66 -5.41 -24.17
N SER A 57 7.86 -5.80 -24.62
CA SER A 57 9.02 -6.06 -23.74
C SER A 57 9.49 -4.85 -22.92
N PHE A 58 9.14 -3.64 -23.34
CA PHE A 58 9.49 -2.38 -22.66
C PHE A 58 8.42 -1.91 -21.66
N ALA A 59 7.32 -2.63 -21.48
CA ALA A 59 6.24 -2.26 -20.57
C ALA A 59 5.86 -3.42 -19.65
N THR A 60 5.23 -3.10 -18.52
CA THR A 60 4.67 -4.09 -17.59
C THR A 60 3.18 -3.88 -17.38
N TYR A 61 2.45 -4.98 -17.22
CA TYR A 61 1.05 -4.98 -16.81
C TYR A 61 1.00 -5.04 -15.28
N GLN A 62 0.17 -4.21 -14.66
CA GLN A 62 0.02 -4.18 -13.21
C GLN A 62 -1.43 -4.06 -12.79
N LEU A 63 -1.72 -4.57 -11.59
CA LEU A 63 -3.00 -4.41 -10.91
C LEU A 63 -2.84 -3.44 -9.75
N TYR A 64 -3.90 -2.71 -9.44
CA TYR A 64 -3.97 -1.84 -8.26
C TYR A 64 -5.32 -1.98 -7.58
N PRO A 65 -5.40 -1.83 -6.24
CA PRO A 65 -6.67 -1.79 -5.53
C PRO A 65 -7.53 -0.59 -5.99
N SER A 66 -8.79 -0.83 -6.33
CA SER A 66 -9.73 0.22 -6.76
C SER A 66 -10.81 0.47 -5.70
N THR A 67 -10.42 0.86 -4.49
CA THR A 67 -11.31 0.91 -3.31
C THR A 67 -12.55 1.80 -3.49
N GLU A 68 -12.53 2.76 -4.41
CA GLU A 68 -13.72 3.58 -4.75
C GLU A 68 -14.84 2.75 -5.43
N ARG A 69 -14.55 1.53 -5.88
CA ARG A 69 -15.55 0.56 -6.36
C ARG A 69 -15.96 -0.46 -5.30
N GLY A 70 -15.33 -0.44 -4.12
CA GLY A 70 -15.58 -1.36 -3.01
C GLY A 70 -14.35 -2.18 -2.61
N LYS A 71 -14.40 -2.74 -1.38
CA LYS A 71 -13.32 -3.56 -0.81
C LYS A 71 -13.08 -4.81 -1.68
N GLY A 72 -11.82 -5.09 -1.99
CA GLY A 72 -11.42 -6.27 -2.78
C GLY A 72 -11.57 -6.13 -4.29
N THR A 73 -11.93 -4.94 -4.79
CA THR A 73 -11.97 -4.64 -6.23
C THR A 73 -10.62 -4.13 -6.73
N PHE A 74 -10.33 -4.37 -8.00
CA PHE A 74 -9.08 -3.97 -8.65
C PHE A 74 -9.33 -3.21 -9.94
N GLY A 75 -8.32 -2.44 -10.36
CA GLY A 75 -8.14 -1.97 -11.73
C GLY A 75 -6.81 -2.44 -12.29
N SER A 76 -6.62 -2.30 -13.61
CA SER A 76 -5.33 -2.55 -14.26
C SER A 76 -4.72 -1.30 -14.89
N PHE A 77 -3.42 -1.32 -15.13
CA PHE A 77 -2.76 -0.37 -16.01
C PHE A 77 -1.56 -1.04 -16.69
N MET A 78 -1.03 -0.36 -17.71
CA MET A 78 0.24 -0.71 -18.32
C MET A 78 1.24 0.43 -18.08
N ILE A 79 2.47 0.10 -17.69
CA ILE A 79 3.48 1.10 -17.33
C ILE A 79 4.78 0.88 -18.10
N TYR A 80 5.35 1.96 -18.60
CA TYR A 80 6.72 2.03 -19.10
C TYR A 80 7.59 2.72 -18.05
N LEU A 81 8.76 2.12 -17.80
CA LEU A 81 9.81 2.69 -16.97
C LEU A 81 11.04 2.92 -17.86
N PRO A 82 11.72 4.07 -17.77
CA PRO A 82 12.91 4.32 -18.57
C PRO A 82 14.01 3.32 -18.22
N GLU A 83 14.90 3.05 -19.16
CA GLU A 83 15.94 2.00 -19.01
C GLU A 83 16.81 2.19 -17.76
N GLU A 84 17.15 3.45 -17.45
CA GLU A 84 17.92 3.83 -16.26
C GLU A 84 17.17 3.68 -14.93
N TYR A 85 15.85 3.42 -14.96
CA TYR A 85 15.01 3.40 -13.77
C TYR A 85 15.54 2.42 -12.71
N LYS A 86 15.94 1.20 -13.10
CA LYS A 86 16.43 0.17 -12.16
C LYS A 86 17.76 0.53 -11.49
N ASN A 87 18.56 1.38 -12.11
CA ASN A 87 19.94 1.66 -11.70
C ASN A 87 20.08 3.05 -11.07
N THR A 88 18.97 3.74 -10.82
CA THR A 88 18.96 5.12 -10.30
C THR A 88 17.87 5.32 -9.25
N THR A 89 18.14 6.22 -8.31
CA THR A 89 17.17 6.73 -7.30
C THR A 89 16.44 8.00 -7.78
N ARG A 90 16.63 8.35 -9.06
CA ARG A 90 16.02 9.50 -9.69
C ARG A 90 14.49 9.40 -9.60
N GLN A 91 13.85 10.54 -9.36
CA GLN A 91 12.41 10.69 -9.59
C GLN A 91 12.14 11.12 -11.01
N TYR A 92 11.04 10.61 -11.55
CA TYR A 92 10.64 10.81 -12.93
C TYR A 92 9.31 11.57 -12.99
N PRO A 93 9.15 12.51 -13.92
CA PRO A 93 7.83 12.96 -14.31
C PRO A 93 6.99 11.77 -14.80
N VAL A 94 5.67 11.86 -14.64
CA VAL A 94 4.72 10.84 -15.06
C VAL A 94 3.77 11.42 -16.10
N ILE A 95 3.62 10.73 -17.22
CA ILE A 95 2.56 10.98 -18.20
C ILE A 95 1.53 9.87 -18.07
N TYR A 96 0.29 10.22 -17.75
CA TYR A 96 -0.82 9.28 -17.82
C TYR A 96 -1.44 9.35 -19.21
N TYR A 97 -1.49 8.21 -19.90
CA TYR A 97 -2.18 8.09 -21.18
C TYR A 97 -3.63 7.63 -20.97
N LEU A 98 -4.56 8.38 -21.56
CA LEU A 98 -6.00 8.16 -21.51
C LEU A 98 -6.49 7.72 -22.91
N HIS A 99 -6.98 6.49 -23.01
CA HIS A 99 -7.44 5.87 -24.26
C HIS A 99 -8.75 6.49 -24.78
N GLY A 100 -9.05 6.20 -26.05
CA GLY A 100 -10.28 6.63 -26.71
C GLY A 100 -11.51 5.84 -26.28
N GLY A 101 -12.68 6.20 -26.81
CA GLY A 101 -13.89 5.41 -26.63
C GLY A 101 -13.69 4.01 -27.21
N ASN A 102 -14.16 2.98 -26.50
CA ASN A 102 -13.94 1.56 -26.81
C ASN A 102 -12.45 1.12 -26.80
N GLY A 103 -11.55 1.99 -26.35
CA GLY A 103 -10.14 1.68 -26.17
C GLY A 103 -9.86 0.94 -24.85
N ASN A 104 -8.57 0.70 -24.60
CA ASN A 104 -8.07 0.13 -23.35
C ASN A 104 -6.61 0.56 -23.12
N GLN A 105 -6.03 0.17 -21.99
CA GLN A 105 -4.65 0.50 -21.62
C GLN A 105 -3.58 0.12 -22.67
N ARG A 106 -3.82 -0.83 -23.59
CA ARG A 106 -2.84 -1.19 -24.62
C ARG A 106 -2.69 -0.14 -25.70
N GLU A 107 -3.67 0.74 -25.85
CA GLU A 107 -3.62 1.82 -26.83
C GLU A 107 -2.42 2.74 -26.57
N GLY A 108 -2.03 2.98 -25.31
CA GLY A 108 -0.86 3.80 -24.98
C GLY A 108 0.51 3.25 -25.40
N GLN A 109 0.59 2.06 -26.01
CA GLN A 109 1.86 1.48 -26.50
C GLN A 109 2.54 2.36 -27.54
N TRP A 110 1.77 3.05 -28.40
CA TRP A 110 2.35 3.94 -29.41
C TRP A 110 3.10 5.10 -28.75
N LEU A 111 2.51 5.70 -27.70
CA LEU A 111 3.14 6.81 -26.99
C LEU A 111 4.40 6.34 -26.26
N MET A 112 4.34 5.18 -25.60
CA MET A 112 5.50 4.58 -24.94
C MET A 112 6.66 4.40 -25.91
N LYS A 113 6.39 3.88 -27.12
CA LYS A 113 7.39 3.67 -28.16
C LYS A 113 8.00 4.99 -28.66
N GLU A 114 7.17 6.00 -28.93
CA GLU A 114 7.65 7.29 -29.45
C GLU A 114 8.45 8.07 -28.39
N LEU A 115 8.01 8.05 -27.14
CA LEU A 115 8.75 8.71 -26.05
C LEU A 115 10.03 7.95 -25.69
N ASP A 116 10.03 6.61 -25.69
CA ASP A 116 11.26 5.81 -25.51
C ASP A 116 12.29 6.13 -26.59
N LYS A 117 11.87 6.23 -27.86
CA LYS A 117 12.74 6.65 -28.97
C LYS A 117 13.31 8.06 -28.74
N ALA A 118 12.50 9.00 -28.28
CA ALA A 118 12.95 10.37 -28.00
C ALA A 118 13.91 10.43 -26.79
N ILE A 119 13.67 9.64 -25.75
CA ILE A 119 14.54 9.51 -24.58
C ILE A 119 15.90 8.93 -24.99
N LYS A 120 15.91 7.84 -25.76
CA LYS A 120 17.14 7.21 -26.28
C LYS A 120 17.92 8.13 -27.21
N ALA A 121 17.22 8.95 -27.99
CA ALA A 121 17.82 9.99 -28.82
C ALA A 121 18.20 11.27 -28.05
N GLN A 122 18.04 11.29 -26.71
CA GLN A 122 18.30 12.44 -25.84
C GLN A 122 17.54 13.72 -26.24
N LYS A 123 16.43 13.59 -26.97
CA LYS A 123 15.55 14.71 -27.34
C LYS A 123 14.63 15.15 -26.20
N MET A 124 14.42 14.28 -25.21
CA MET A 124 13.69 14.59 -24.00
C MET A 124 14.27 13.84 -22.82
N SER A 125 13.93 14.31 -21.62
CA SER A 125 14.33 13.64 -20.40
C SER A 125 13.52 12.36 -20.15
N PRO A 126 14.11 11.36 -19.46
CA PRO A 126 13.41 10.16 -19.02
C PRO A 126 12.11 10.47 -18.25
N VAL A 127 11.04 9.75 -18.57
CA VAL A 127 9.73 9.85 -17.92
C VAL A 127 9.14 8.46 -17.68
N ILE A 128 8.25 8.36 -16.70
CA ILE A 128 7.35 7.21 -16.54
C ILE A 128 6.10 7.46 -17.37
N ILE A 129 5.58 6.42 -18.01
CA ILE A 129 4.32 6.50 -18.77
C ILE A 129 3.37 5.46 -18.21
N VAL A 130 2.19 5.89 -17.75
CA VAL A 130 1.14 5.03 -17.22
C VAL A 130 -0.04 5.08 -18.17
N SER A 131 -0.24 4.02 -18.94
CA SER A 131 -1.43 3.86 -19.77
C SER A 131 -2.55 3.24 -18.95
N VAL A 132 -3.60 4.03 -18.75
CA VAL A 132 -4.67 3.77 -17.79
C VAL A 132 -5.70 2.81 -18.39
N GLN A 133 -6.10 1.77 -17.67
CA GLN A 133 -7.36 1.09 -17.99
C GLN A 133 -8.51 1.91 -17.42
N ALA A 134 -9.45 2.30 -18.28
CA ALA A 134 -10.72 2.85 -17.89
C ALA A 134 -11.85 2.05 -18.53
N LEU A 135 -13.08 2.34 -18.14
CA LEU A 135 -14.24 1.78 -18.81
C LEU A 135 -14.28 2.25 -20.27
N PRO A 136 -14.66 1.37 -21.22
CA PRO A 136 -14.69 1.65 -22.66
C PRO A 136 -15.40 2.96 -23.02
N ILE A 137 -16.46 3.31 -22.31
CA ILE A 137 -17.16 4.59 -22.43
C ILE A 137 -17.34 5.21 -21.03
N GLY A 138 -16.22 5.61 -20.43
CA GLY A 138 -16.18 6.18 -19.08
C GLY A 138 -16.05 7.70 -18.99
N TRP A 139 -15.64 8.36 -20.09
CA TRP A 139 -15.40 9.81 -20.19
C TRP A 139 -14.49 10.42 -19.11
N TYR A 140 -13.74 9.58 -18.39
CA TYR A 140 -12.87 9.97 -17.27
C TYR A 140 -13.57 10.89 -16.26
N CYS A 141 -14.85 10.61 -16.01
CA CYS A 141 -15.71 11.28 -15.05
C CYS A 141 -16.45 10.24 -14.19
N ASN A 142 -17.06 10.67 -13.09
CA ASN A 142 -18.02 9.80 -12.40
C ASN A 142 -19.31 9.76 -13.21
N ALA A 143 -19.90 8.58 -13.36
CA ALA A 143 -21.16 8.42 -14.06
C ALA A 143 -22.34 9.11 -13.33
N ASN A 144 -23.38 9.50 -14.07
CA ASN A 144 -24.63 10.02 -13.54
C ASN A 144 -25.49 8.87 -12.98
N VAL A 145 -25.05 8.30 -11.86
CA VAL A 145 -25.67 7.13 -11.23
C VAL A 145 -27.14 7.44 -10.91
N GLY A 146 -28.05 6.63 -11.47
CA GLY A 146 -29.50 6.80 -11.31
C GLY A 146 -30.22 7.29 -12.57
N ALA A 147 -29.50 7.76 -13.59
CA ALA A 147 -30.08 8.03 -14.90
C ALA A 147 -30.27 6.74 -15.71
N LYS A 148 -31.35 6.67 -16.51
CA LYS A 148 -31.68 5.49 -17.32
C LYS A 148 -30.61 5.24 -18.40
N GLY A 149 -30.14 3.99 -18.50
CA GLY A 149 -29.16 3.58 -19.52
C GLY A 149 -27.69 3.82 -19.15
N VAL A 150 -27.42 4.41 -17.98
CA VAL A 150 -26.06 4.54 -17.46
C VAL A 150 -25.54 3.18 -16.98
N ILE A 151 -24.41 2.75 -17.54
CA ILE A 151 -23.73 1.49 -17.19
C ILE A 151 -22.26 1.72 -16.78
N SER A 152 -21.77 2.95 -16.88
CA SER A 152 -20.44 3.36 -16.43
C SER A 152 -20.38 3.49 -14.90
N GLY A 153 -19.19 3.79 -14.37
CA GLY A 153 -18.93 3.85 -12.93
C GLY A 153 -18.13 5.08 -12.49
N PRO A 154 -17.49 5.03 -11.32
CA PRO A 154 -16.79 6.18 -10.72
C PRO A 154 -15.37 6.34 -11.29
N VAL A 155 -15.23 6.48 -12.62
CA VAL A 155 -13.93 6.43 -13.32
C VAL A 155 -12.97 7.52 -12.84
N GLU A 156 -13.48 8.73 -12.60
CA GLU A 156 -12.67 9.80 -12.05
C GLU A 156 -12.16 9.49 -10.65
N ASN A 157 -13.02 9.02 -9.75
CA ASN A 157 -12.60 8.70 -8.40
C ASN A 157 -11.56 7.58 -8.38
N VAL A 158 -11.78 6.52 -9.16
CA VAL A 158 -10.81 5.42 -9.30
C VAL A 158 -9.46 5.94 -9.81
N PHE A 159 -9.48 6.81 -10.82
CA PHE A 159 -8.24 7.39 -11.33
C PHE A 159 -7.54 8.28 -10.30
N ILE A 160 -8.25 9.24 -9.70
CA ILE A 160 -7.67 10.29 -8.84
C ILE A 160 -7.33 9.80 -7.45
N LYS A 161 -8.16 8.94 -6.85
CA LYS A 161 -8.01 8.51 -5.45
C LYS A 161 -7.39 7.13 -5.29
N ASN A 162 -7.38 6.31 -6.35
CA ASN A 162 -6.75 5.00 -6.30
C ASN A 162 -5.49 4.96 -7.16
N LEU A 163 -5.59 5.20 -8.48
CA LEU A 163 -4.46 4.99 -9.38
C LEU A 163 -3.33 6.02 -9.14
N VAL A 164 -3.62 7.32 -9.10
CA VAL A 164 -2.58 8.34 -8.92
C VAL A 164 -1.78 8.13 -7.62
N PRO A 165 -2.41 7.96 -6.44
CA PRO A 165 -1.69 7.66 -5.20
C PRO A 165 -0.93 6.33 -5.25
N TYR A 166 -1.52 5.30 -5.87
CA TYR A 166 -0.84 4.01 -6.05
C TYR A 166 0.45 4.17 -6.86
N ILE A 167 0.41 4.95 -7.94
CA ILE A 167 1.59 5.20 -8.78
C ILE A 167 2.66 5.96 -7.99
N ASP A 168 2.30 7.01 -7.26
CA ASP A 168 3.26 7.79 -6.46
C ASP A 168 3.86 7.00 -5.28
N ALA A 169 3.11 6.03 -4.73
CA ALA A 169 3.58 5.19 -3.64
C ALA A 169 4.49 4.03 -4.10
N ASN A 170 4.28 3.51 -5.31
CA ASN A 170 4.98 2.31 -5.81
C ASN A 170 6.08 2.63 -6.83
N TYR A 171 6.14 3.86 -7.35
CA TYR A 171 7.13 4.28 -8.33
C TYR A 171 7.78 5.61 -7.94
N ARG A 172 9.02 5.84 -8.39
CA ARG A 172 9.78 7.06 -8.13
C ARG A 172 9.28 8.21 -8.99
N THR A 173 8.17 8.82 -8.59
CA THR A 173 7.54 9.92 -9.33
C THR A 173 7.88 11.30 -8.74
N ILE A 174 7.92 12.34 -9.57
CA ILE A 174 7.81 13.72 -9.09
C ILE A 174 6.33 13.96 -8.74
N ALA A 175 5.96 13.64 -7.50
CA ALA A 175 4.59 13.57 -7.01
C ALA A 175 3.92 14.95 -6.75
N ASN A 176 3.98 15.87 -7.71
CA ASN A 176 3.25 17.14 -7.69
C ASN A 176 2.85 17.56 -9.12
N SER A 177 2.04 18.60 -9.28
CA SER A 177 1.58 19.06 -10.60
C SER A 177 2.70 19.34 -11.59
N SER A 178 3.85 19.85 -11.14
CA SER A 178 4.99 20.10 -12.02
C SER A 178 5.58 18.81 -12.61
N GLY A 179 5.38 17.66 -11.97
CA GLY A 179 5.85 16.36 -12.45
C GLY A 179 4.80 15.49 -13.12
N ARG A 180 3.54 15.94 -13.25
CA ARG A 180 2.43 15.11 -13.75
C ARG A 180 1.76 15.70 -14.97
N GLY A 181 1.68 14.90 -16.03
CA GLY A 181 1.01 15.22 -17.28
C GLY A 181 -0.07 14.21 -17.66
N LEU A 182 -1.02 14.69 -18.46
CA LEU A 182 -2.08 13.89 -19.08
C LEU A 182 -1.96 13.95 -20.59
N GLU A 183 -1.86 12.81 -21.27
CA GLU A 183 -2.04 12.69 -22.72
C GLU A 183 -3.32 11.91 -22.96
N GLY A 184 -4.17 12.33 -23.90
CA GLY A 184 -5.33 11.52 -24.24
C GLY A 184 -5.83 11.71 -25.65
N TRP A 185 -6.42 10.64 -26.19
CA TRP A 185 -7.00 10.61 -27.53
C TRP A 185 -8.53 10.53 -27.49
N SER A 186 -9.25 11.28 -28.34
CA SER A 186 -10.72 11.21 -28.45
C SER A 186 -11.42 11.41 -27.09
N MET A 187 -12.12 10.40 -26.57
CA MET A 187 -12.66 10.39 -25.19
C MET A 187 -11.58 10.69 -24.13
N GLY A 188 -10.38 10.12 -24.28
CA GLY A 188 -9.23 10.41 -23.43
C GLY A 188 -8.73 11.84 -23.57
N GLY A 189 -8.84 12.44 -24.76
CA GLY A 189 -8.48 13.85 -24.98
C GLY A 189 -9.43 14.79 -24.24
N PHE A 190 -10.71 14.44 -24.14
CA PHE A 190 -11.67 15.12 -23.26
C PHE A 190 -11.25 14.94 -21.79
N GLY A 191 -10.95 13.71 -21.38
CA GLY A 191 -10.53 13.36 -20.02
C GLY A 191 -9.27 14.12 -19.57
N ALA A 192 -8.27 14.22 -20.43
CA ALA A 192 -6.99 14.87 -20.14
C ALA A 192 -7.19 16.34 -19.77
N VAL A 193 -7.92 17.08 -20.60
CA VAL A 193 -8.20 18.50 -20.37
C VAL A 193 -9.12 18.67 -19.16
N ARG A 194 -10.18 17.86 -19.06
CA ARG A 194 -11.13 17.89 -17.93
C ARG A 194 -10.43 17.73 -16.58
N LEU A 195 -9.63 16.68 -16.44
CA LEU A 195 -8.99 16.33 -15.18
C LEU A 195 -7.92 17.36 -14.79
N ALA A 196 -7.13 17.86 -15.75
CA ALA A 196 -6.19 18.94 -15.49
C ALA A 196 -6.88 20.24 -15.07
N PHE A 197 -8.04 20.57 -15.65
CA PHE A 197 -8.78 21.78 -15.30
C PHE A 197 -9.49 21.66 -13.95
N LYS A 198 -9.99 20.46 -13.62
CA LYS A 198 -10.60 20.18 -12.33
C LYS A 198 -9.57 20.11 -11.20
N TYR A 199 -8.40 19.53 -11.49
CA TYR A 199 -7.33 19.27 -10.52
C TYR A 199 -5.98 19.90 -10.94
N PRO A 200 -5.90 21.24 -11.09
CA PRO A 200 -4.67 21.92 -11.56
C PRO A 200 -3.50 21.80 -10.57
N GLU A 201 -3.76 21.47 -9.30
CA GLU A 201 -2.72 21.18 -8.32
C GLU A 201 -2.18 19.73 -8.40
N LEU A 202 -2.90 18.82 -9.08
CA LEU A 202 -2.44 17.46 -9.33
C LEU A 202 -1.73 17.32 -10.67
N PHE A 203 -2.18 18.02 -11.72
CA PHE A 203 -1.65 17.93 -13.08
C PHE A 203 -1.27 19.30 -13.63
N GLY A 204 -0.01 19.45 -14.01
CA GLY A 204 0.53 20.69 -14.60
C GLY A 204 0.53 20.69 -16.12
N PHE A 205 0.22 19.57 -16.76
CA PHE A 205 0.29 19.43 -18.22
C PHE A 205 -0.87 18.61 -18.76
N ALA A 206 -1.49 19.06 -19.85
CA ALA A 206 -2.53 18.35 -20.56
C ALA A 206 -2.33 18.44 -22.07
N SER A 207 -2.36 17.29 -22.74
CA SER A 207 -2.33 17.17 -24.19
C SER A 207 -3.56 16.41 -24.67
N SER A 208 -4.34 17.07 -25.53
CA SER A 208 -5.57 16.55 -26.11
C SER A 208 -5.35 16.26 -27.59
N LEU A 209 -5.35 14.99 -27.97
CA LEU A 209 -5.24 14.52 -29.35
C LEU A 209 -6.61 14.18 -29.88
N ALA A 210 -7.09 14.95 -30.86
CA ALA A 210 -8.43 14.84 -31.41
C ALA A 210 -9.48 14.67 -30.30
N GLY A 211 -9.39 15.48 -29.24
CA GLY A 211 -10.23 15.33 -28.05
C GLY A 211 -11.71 15.56 -28.37
N ALA A 212 -12.58 14.70 -27.83
CA ALA A 212 -14.03 14.81 -27.97
C ALA A 212 -14.60 15.96 -27.11
N LEU A 213 -14.14 17.19 -27.37
CA LEU A 213 -14.51 18.45 -26.69
C LEU A 213 -15.87 18.97 -27.20
N ILE A 214 -16.80 18.03 -27.36
CA ILE A 214 -18.10 18.19 -28.00
C ILE A 214 -19.11 18.86 -27.08
N GLU A 215 -20.09 19.54 -27.65
CA GLU A 215 -21.34 19.77 -26.93
C GLU A 215 -22.18 18.49 -26.95
N PHE A 216 -23.10 18.33 -26.00
CA PHE A 216 -23.87 17.08 -25.84
C PHE A 216 -24.62 16.67 -27.12
N GLN A 217 -25.14 17.65 -27.87
CA GLN A 217 -25.86 17.44 -29.13
C GLN A 217 -24.95 17.22 -30.36
N ASP A 218 -23.63 17.33 -30.20
CA ASP A 218 -22.67 17.15 -31.31
C ASP A 218 -22.22 15.69 -31.46
N GLU A 219 -22.58 14.83 -30.50
CA GLU A 219 -22.30 13.39 -30.56
C GLU A 219 -23.15 12.71 -31.65
N HIS A 220 -22.49 11.99 -32.54
CA HIS A 220 -23.14 11.27 -33.64
C HIS A 220 -23.71 9.92 -33.19
N ASN A 221 -23.15 9.33 -32.13
CA ASN A 221 -23.65 8.11 -31.53
C ASN A 221 -24.11 8.36 -30.08
N PRO A 222 -25.42 8.60 -29.86
CA PRO A 222 -25.97 8.86 -28.54
C PRO A 222 -25.61 7.83 -27.47
N GLN A 223 -25.35 6.57 -27.85
CA GLN A 223 -24.99 5.52 -26.89
C GLN A 223 -23.70 5.84 -26.13
N TYR A 224 -22.77 6.57 -26.75
CA TYR A 224 -21.54 7.02 -26.11
C TYR A 224 -21.79 8.02 -24.97
N LEU A 225 -22.88 8.77 -25.03
CA LEU A 225 -23.28 9.64 -23.93
C LEU A 225 -24.15 8.88 -22.92
N VAL A 226 -25.07 8.05 -23.40
CA VAL A 226 -26.02 7.31 -22.55
C VAL A 226 -25.32 6.44 -21.50
N ASN A 227 -24.24 5.77 -21.87
CA ASN A 227 -23.52 4.88 -20.96
C ASN A 227 -22.97 5.58 -19.71
N THR A 228 -22.71 6.90 -19.77
CA THR A 228 -22.13 7.66 -18.64
C THR A 228 -23.07 8.73 -18.09
N PHE A 229 -23.77 9.47 -18.95
CA PHE A 229 -24.51 10.68 -18.57
C PHE A 229 -26.03 10.47 -18.47
N GLY A 230 -26.58 9.47 -19.17
CA GLY A 230 -28.02 9.20 -19.24
C GLY A 230 -28.65 9.52 -20.60
N PRO A 231 -29.99 9.45 -20.72
CA PRO A 231 -30.69 9.52 -22.00
C PRO A 231 -30.30 10.76 -22.80
N ALA A 232 -30.02 10.59 -24.09
CA ALA A 232 -29.65 11.71 -24.96
C ALA A 232 -30.87 12.46 -25.53
N THR A 233 -32.02 11.79 -25.62
CA THR A 233 -33.30 12.33 -26.08
C THR A 233 -34.45 11.83 -25.20
N GLY A 234 -35.61 12.47 -25.29
CA GLY A 234 -36.81 12.08 -24.54
C GLY A 234 -36.76 12.41 -23.03
N PRO A 235 -37.72 11.90 -22.23
CA PRO A 235 -37.82 12.23 -20.81
C PRO A 235 -36.53 11.92 -20.03
N GLY A 236 -36.05 12.92 -19.28
CA GLY A 236 -34.83 12.84 -18.49
C GLY A 236 -33.55 13.34 -19.19
N SER A 237 -33.59 13.60 -20.50
CA SER A 237 -32.42 14.09 -21.26
C SER A 237 -31.93 15.46 -20.81
N GLU A 238 -32.81 16.36 -20.37
CA GLU A 238 -32.43 17.67 -19.82
C GLU A 238 -31.48 17.55 -18.63
N LYS A 239 -31.73 16.59 -17.72
CA LYS A 239 -30.85 16.32 -16.57
C LYS A 239 -29.53 15.69 -16.99
N SER A 240 -29.53 14.85 -18.03
CA SER A 240 -28.30 14.29 -18.60
C SER A 240 -27.42 15.40 -19.19
N ILE A 241 -28.03 16.34 -19.92
CA ILE A 241 -27.35 17.51 -20.51
C ILE A 241 -26.80 18.41 -19.41
N GLU A 242 -27.60 18.73 -18.39
CA GLU A 242 -27.16 19.51 -17.24
C GLU A 242 -25.96 18.85 -16.54
N TYR A 243 -26.04 17.53 -16.29
CA TYR A 243 -24.95 16.79 -15.68
C TYR A 243 -23.70 16.79 -16.55
N PHE A 244 -23.81 16.48 -17.86
CA PHE A 244 -22.70 16.55 -18.80
C PHE A 244 -22.02 17.93 -18.77
N ASN A 245 -22.81 19.00 -18.80
CA ASN A 245 -22.31 20.37 -18.75
C ASN A 245 -21.56 20.66 -17.45
N SER A 246 -22.05 20.15 -16.31
CA SER A 246 -21.40 20.30 -15.00
C SER A 246 -20.06 19.57 -14.89
N VAL A 247 -19.82 18.55 -15.73
CA VAL A 247 -18.57 17.77 -15.76
C VAL A 247 -17.72 18.05 -16.99
N HIS A 248 -18.17 18.90 -17.91
CA HIS A 248 -17.47 19.23 -19.14
C HIS A 248 -16.19 20.05 -18.86
N PRO A 249 -15.08 19.87 -19.62
CA PRO A 249 -13.88 20.69 -19.52
C PRO A 249 -14.15 22.20 -19.46
N ARG A 250 -15.08 22.71 -20.28
CA ARG A 250 -15.49 24.13 -20.31
C ARG A 250 -15.93 24.67 -18.94
N PHE A 251 -16.67 23.86 -18.17
CA PHE A 251 -17.14 24.25 -16.86
C PHE A 251 -15.95 24.46 -15.91
N TYR A 252 -15.00 23.53 -15.90
CA TYR A 252 -13.79 23.64 -15.09
C TYR A 252 -12.84 24.73 -15.60
N ALA A 253 -12.78 24.97 -16.92
CA ALA A 253 -12.00 26.06 -17.49
C ALA A 253 -12.46 27.42 -16.94
N ALA A 254 -13.77 27.68 -16.93
CA ALA A 254 -14.31 28.91 -16.33
C ALA A 254 -14.13 28.92 -14.80
N LYS A 255 -14.48 27.82 -14.13
CA LYS A 255 -14.46 27.73 -12.66
C LYS A 255 -13.05 27.92 -12.08
N ASN A 256 -12.02 27.39 -12.73
CA ASN A 256 -10.65 27.35 -12.22
C ASN A 256 -9.67 28.18 -13.07
N ALA A 257 -10.16 29.13 -13.88
CA ALA A 257 -9.37 29.87 -14.87
C ALA A 257 -8.06 30.45 -14.31
N GLU A 258 -8.10 31.07 -13.13
CA GLU A 258 -6.91 31.67 -12.50
C GLU A 258 -5.84 30.65 -12.12
N LEU A 259 -6.24 29.48 -11.63
CA LEU A 259 -5.30 28.41 -11.28
C LEU A 259 -4.72 27.79 -12.54
N ILE A 260 -5.57 27.52 -13.54
CA ILE A 260 -5.16 26.94 -14.83
C ILE A 260 -4.11 27.83 -15.50
N LYS A 261 -4.36 29.14 -15.60
CA LYS A 261 -3.42 30.13 -16.18
C LYS A 261 -2.03 30.10 -15.53
N LYS A 262 -1.96 29.78 -14.23
CA LYS A 262 -0.71 29.77 -13.47
C LYS A 262 -0.01 28.41 -13.46
N LYS A 263 -0.77 27.32 -13.51
CA LYS A 263 -0.29 25.98 -13.16
C LYS A 263 -0.27 24.99 -14.33
N VAL A 264 -1.10 25.19 -15.35
CA VAL A 264 -1.36 24.15 -16.36
C VAL A 264 -0.91 24.62 -17.74
N LYS A 265 -0.03 23.86 -18.38
CA LYS A 265 0.28 24.01 -19.82
C LYS A 265 -0.58 23.05 -20.64
N ILE A 266 -1.14 23.55 -21.74
CA ILE A 266 -2.19 22.86 -22.50
C ILE A 266 -1.79 22.79 -23.96
N ARG A 267 -1.99 21.62 -24.57
CA ARG A 267 -1.86 21.40 -26.01
C ARG A 267 -3.11 20.73 -26.57
N LEU A 268 -3.62 21.28 -27.66
CA LEU A 268 -4.75 20.76 -28.43
C LEU A 268 -4.27 20.45 -29.85
N ILE A 269 -4.42 19.19 -30.29
CA ILE A 269 -4.09 18.75 -31.64
C ILE A 269 -5.32 18.12 -32.28
N VAL A 270 -5.60 18.43 -33.54
CA VAL A 270 -6.65 17.76 -34.32
C VAL A 270 -6.21 17.62 -35.77
N GLY A 271 -6.71 16.62 -36.50
CA GLY A 271 -6.40 16.43 -37.93
C GLY A 271 -7.37 17.17 -38.82
N ASP A 272 -6.95 17.67 -39.98
CA ASP A 272 -7.84 18.43 -40.89
C ASP A 272 -8.89 17.56 -41.62
N GLN A 273 -8.75 16.23 -41.57
CA GLN A 273 -9.75 15.26 -42.04
C GLN A 273 -10.52 14.60 -40.88
N ASP A 274 -10.27 15.03 -39.63
CA ASP A 274 -10.98 14.56 -38.46
C ASP A 274 -12.36 15.24 -38.36
N TRP A 275 -13.40 14.47 -38.02
CA TRP A 275 -14.74 15.01 -37.83
C TRP A 275 -14.80 16.01 -36.64
N LEU A 276 -13.90 15.91 -35.66
CA LEU A 276 -13.74 16.87 -34.57
C LEU A 276 -13.02 18.17 -34.97
N TYR A 277 -12.39 18.19 -36.15
CA TYR A 277 -11.91 19.43 -36.75
C TYR A 277 -13.05 20.17 -37.44
N ASN A 278 -13.87 19.47 -38.23
CA ASN A 278 -15.03 20.04 -38.88
C ASN A 278 -16.22 19.08 -38.90
N ASN A 279 -17.11 19.23 -37.90
CA ASN A 279 -18.39 18.53 -37.85
C ASN A 279 -19.48 19.43 -38.47
N ASN A 280 -19.66 19.37 -39.79
CA ASN A 280 -20.70 20.14 -40.50
C ASN A 280 -20.68 21.66 -40.16
N GLY A 281 -19.49 22.26 -40.09
CA GLY A 281 -19.29 23.68 -39.78
C GLY A 281 -19.20 24.03 -38.29
N LYS A 282 -19.26 23.05 -37.37
CA LYS A 282 -19.23 23.31 -35.92
C LYS A 282 -17.82 23.57 -35.35
N PHE A 283 -16.77 23.18 -36.08
CA PHE A 283 -15.35 23.38 -35.72
C PHE A 283 -15.00 23.13 -34.24
N ILE A 284 -15.31 21.93 -33.74
CA ILE A 284 -15.38 21.59 -32.30
C ILE A 284 -14.10 21.98 -31.54
N THR A 285 -12.95 21.47 -31.98
CA THR A 285 -11.67 21.76 -31.29
C THR A 285 -11.32 23.25 -31.36
N LYS A 286 -11.59 23.92 -32.50
CA LYS A 286 -11.31 25.34 -32.66
C LYS A 286 -12.23 26.20 -31.79
N LYS A 287 -13.50 25.85 -31.68
CA LYS A 287 -14.48 26.53 -30.81
C LYS A 287 -14.06 26.44 -29.35
N PHE A 288 -13.58 25.27 -28.92
CA PHE A 288 -13.05 25.11 -27.57
C PHE A 288 -11.77 25.92 -27.35
N SER A 289 -10.84 25.93 -28.32
CA SER A 289 -9.65 26.79 -28.30
C SER A 289 -10.02 28.28 -28.14
N SER A 290 -10.95 28.78 -28.97
CA SER A 290 -11.44 30.17 -28.86
C SER A 290 -12.12 30.47 -27.52
N TYR A 291 -12.75 29.47 -26.89
CA TYR A 291 -13.31 29.62 -25.55
C TYR A 291 -12.23 29.72 -24.47
N LEU A 292 -11.12 28.98 -24.58
CA LEU A 292 -9.97 29.16 -23.69
C LEU A 292 -9.32 30.54 -23.87
N ASP A 293 -9.22 31.02 -25.12
CA ASP A 293 -8.73 32.37 -25.42
C ASP A 293 -9.58 33.46 -24.74
N SER A 294 -10.91 33.32 -24.75
CA SER A 294 -11.81 34.30 -24.11
C SER A 294 -11.68 34.33 -22.57
N LEU A 295 -11.18 33.23 -21.96
CA LEU A 295 -10.84 33.14 -20.55
C LEU A 295 -9.39 33.57 -20.24
N GLY A 296 -8.60 33.89 -21.26
CA GLY A 296 -7.17 34.20 -21.15
C GLY A 296 -6.30 32.99 -20.81
N ILE A 297 -6.78 31.76 -21.05
CA ILE A 297 -6.04 30.52 -20.79
C ILE A 297 -5.14 30.22 -21.98
N LYS A 298 -3.82 30.40 -21.79
CA LYS A 298 -2.82 30.11 -22.82
C LYS A 298 -2.77 28.61 -23.12
N HIS A 299 -2.76 28.27 -24.41
CA HIS A 299 -2.69 26.89 -24.89
C HIS A 299 -2.09 26.83 -26.29
N GLU A 300 -1.51 25.69 -26.66
CA GLU A 300 -1.11 25.39 -28.03
C GLU A 300 -2.30 24.80 -28.79
N TYR A 301 -2.53 25.24 -30.02
CA TYR A 301 -3.54 24.67 -30.93
C TYR A 301 -2.89 24.35 -32.27
N SER A 302 -2.94 23.08 -32.68
CA SER A 302 -2.31 22.60 -33.92
C SER A 302 -3.28 21.77 -34.76
N VAL A 303 -3.22 21.97 -36.08
CA VAL A 303 -4.00 21.19 -37.06
C VAL A 303 -3.03 20.38 -37.91
N LEU A 304 -3.13 19.05 -37.86
CA LEU A 304 -2.29 18.16 -38.65
C LEU A 304 -2.92 17.95 -40.03
N LYS A 305 -2.10 18.06 -41.08
CA LYS A 305 -2.51 17.90 -42.48
C LYS A 305 -2.63 16.43 -42.86
N ASN A 306 -3.71 16.08 -43.56
CA ASN A 306 -4.05 14.75 -44.04
C ASN A 306 -4.13 13.72 -42.90
N VAL A 307 -4.79 14.09 -41.80
CA VAL A 307 -4.97 13.20 -40.63
C VAL A 307 -6.45 13.10 -40.29
N GLY A 308 -6.96 11.86 -40.23
CA GLY A 308 -8.31 11.54 -39.79
C GLY A 308 -8.39 11.19 -38.30
N HIS A 309 -9.50 10.60 -37.87
CA HIS A 309 -9.76 10.26 -36.47
C HIS A 309 -9.10 8.95 -36.00
N MET A 310 -7.82 8.73 -36.35
CA MET A 310 -7.06 7.50 -36.03
C MET A 310 -5.64 7.79 -35.52
N PHE A 311 -5.48 8.83 -34.70
CA PHE A 311 -4.18 9.31 -34.20
C PHE A 311 -3.24 8.22 -33.63
N PRO A 312 -3.70 7.26 -32.80
CA PRO A 312 -2.85 6.17 -32.33
C PRO A 312 -2.16 5.40 -33.46
N ASN A 313 -2.85 5.18 -34.58
CA ASN A 313 -2.31 4.44 -35.71
C ASN A 313 -1.31 5.28 -36.50
N GLU A 314 -1.66 6.55 -36.76
CA GLU A 314 -0.85 7.52 -37.52
C GLU A 314 0.54 7.75 -36.92
N PHE A 315 0.67 7.65 -35.59
CA PHE A 315 1.97 7.75 -34.93
C PHE A 315 2.64 6.38 -34.73
N ALA A 316 1.87 5.31 -34.51
CA ALA A 316 2.43 3.98 -34.21
C ALA A 316 3.21 3.36 -35.38
N ASP A 317 2.72 3.55 -36.61
CA ASP A 317 3.28 2.98 -37.83
C ASP A 317 4.48 3.76 -38.38
N GLY A 318 4.80 4.92 -37.76
CA GLY A 318 5.92 5.78 -38.15
C GLY A 318 5.68 6.59 -39.42
N THR A 319 4.44 6.62 -39.94
CA THR A 319 4.07 7.48 -41.08
C THR A 319 4.14 8.97 -40.72
N ARG A 320 4.07 9.30 -39.42
CA ARG A 320 4.23 10.65 -38.89
C ARG A 320 5.05 10.68 -37.61
N GLU A 321 5.96 11.65 -37.51
CA GLU A 321 6.69 11.91 -36.26
C GLU A 321 5.74 12.54 -35.23
N TYR A 322 5.69 11.95 -34.03
CA TYR A 322 4.93 12.50 -32.92
C TYR A 322 5.62 13.78 -32.37
N PRO A 323 4.91 14.89 -32.15
CA PRO A 323 5.50 16.15 -31.69
C PRO A 323 5.90 16.08 -30.21
N VAL A 324 7.05 15.45 -29.91
CA VAL A 324 7.56 15.25 -28.54
C VAL A 324 7.96 16.55 -27.82
N GLN A 325 8.11 17.65 -28.56
CA GLN A 325 8.65 18.92 -28.03
C GLN A 325 7.85 19.46 -26.84
N PHE A 326 6.53 19.30 -26.84
CA PHE A 326 5.68 19.69 -25.70
C PHE A 326 6.11 19.01 -24.41
N TRP A 327 6.36 17.70 -24.44
CA TRP A 327 6.81 16.92 -23.28
C TRP A 327 8.26 17.20 -22.92
N ALA A 328 9.11 17.42 -23.92
CA ALA A 328 10.48 17.85 -23.70
C ALA A 328 10.53 19.18 -22.93
N ASP A 329 9.75 20.18 -23.35
CA ASP A 329 9.68 21.50 -22.71
C ASP A 329 8.91 21.49 -21.39
N ALA A 330 7.92 20.61 -21.25
CA ALA A 330 7.19 20.42 -20.00
C ALA A 330 8.14 20.05 -18.86
N PHE A 331 9.07 19.13 -19.12
CA PHE A 331 9.89 18.52 -18.09
C PHE A 331 11.37 18.96 -18.11
N LYS A 332 11.75 19.84 -19.04
CA LYS A 332 13.11 20.37 -19.21
C LYS A 332 13.75 20.90 -17.92
N THR A 333 13.00 21.66 -17.11
CA THR A 333 13.52 22.33 -15.90
C THR A 333 13.53 21.44 -14.65
N LEU A 334 12.75 20.37 -14.65
CA LEU A 334 12.64 19.45 -13.52
C LEU A 334 13.87 18.55 -13.41
N VAL A 335 14.59 18.36 -14.50
CA VAL A 335 15.79 17.52 -14.56
C VAL A 335 16.99 18.22 -13.95
N THR A 336 17.06 19.54 -14.09
CA THR A 336 18.10 20.37 -13.43
C THR A 336 17.91 20.49 -11.91
N THR A 337 16.68 20.34 -11.39
CA THR A 337 16.40 20.41 -9.93
C THR A 337 16.26 19.04 -9.27
N SER A 338 15.90 17.99 -10.01
CA SER A 338 15.91 16.60 -9.53
C SER A 338 17.29 15.92 -9.66
N ALA A 339 18.24 16.55 -10.36
CA ALA A 339 19.64 16.18 -10.36
C ALA A 339 20.40 16.75 -9.15
N ILE A 340 19.96 16.40 -7.95
CA ILE A 340 20.92 15.80 -7.02
C ILE A 340 20.56 14.34 -6.99
N SER A 341 21.14 13.61 -7.95
CA SER A 341 21.50 12.22 -7.74
C SER A 341 22.24 12.16 -6.41
N GLN A 342 21.56 11.91 -5.31
CA GLN A 342 22.17 11.05 -4.32
C GLN A 342 22.13 9.68 -4.98
N GLN A 343 23.21 9.38 -5.73
CA GLN A 343 23.67 8.00 -5.81
C GLN A 343 23.61 7.51 -4.36
N VAL A 344 22.76 6.52 -4.11
CA VAL A 344 22.84 5.74 -2.87
C VAL A 344 24.23 5.14 -2.94
N THR A 345 25.17 5.83 -2.29
CA THR A 345 26.59 5.47 -2.33
C THR A 345 26.63 4.12 -1.65
N PRO A 346 27.03 3.03 -2.34
CA PRO A 346 26.89 1.68 -1.81
C PRO A 346 27.34 1.63 -0.35
N PHE A 347 26.48 1.10 0.51
CA PHE A 347 26.77 1.02 1.94
C PHE A 347 28.14 0.37 2.14
N ASN A 348 28.98 1.06 2.90
CA ASN A 348 30.35 0.64 3.14
C ASN A 348 30.48 0.18 4.59
N ALA A 349 30.65 -1.12 4.79
CA ALA A 349 30.80 -1.73 6.10
C ALA A 349 32.14 -1.43 6.80
N SER A 350 33.09 -0.73 6.14
CA SER A 350 34.43 -0.45 6.70
C SER A 350 34.42 0.38 7.98
N THR A 351 33.33 1.10 8.29
CA THR A 351 33.18 1.84 9.54
C THR A 351 32.73 0.97 10.71
N LEU A 352 32.29 -0.27 10.46
CA LEU A 352 31.80 -1.22 11.47
C LEU A 352 32.88 -2.25 11.83
N ILE A 353 33.93 -1.79 12.50
CA ILE A 353 35.14 -2.58 12.76
C ILE A 353 34.96 -3.44 14.01
N LYS A 354 34.57 -2.85 15.14
CA LYS A 354 34.41 -3.52 16.43
C LYS A 354 32.95 -3.62 16.84
N THR A 355 32.65 -4.59 17.70
CA THR A 355 31.33 -4.70 18.32
C THR A 355 31.00 -3.42 19.08
N GLY A 356 29.79 -2.90 18.88
CA GLY A 356 29.31 -1.62 19.39
C GLY A 356 29.44 -0.46 18.39
N ASP A 357 30.17 -0.63 17.28
CA ASP A 357 30.20 0.40 16.23
C ASP A 357 28.82 0.55 15.61
N GLU A 358 28.48 1.81 15.31
CA GLU A 358 27.20 2.25 14.77
C GLU A 358 27.45 3.16 13.56
N VAL A 359 26.61 3.02 12.53
CA VAL A 359 26.58 3.94 11.40
C VAL A 359 25.15 4.17 10.94
N ARG A 360 24.81 5.43 10.67
CA ARG A 360 23.57 5.79 9.99
C ARG A 360 23.79 5.78 8.49
N TYR A 361 22.92 5.08 7.76
CA TYR A 361 22.93 5.05 6.31
C TYR A 361 21.53 5.23 5.77
N GLY A 362 21.30 6.38 5.12
CA GLY A 362 19.98 6.80 4.70
C GLY A 362 18.99 6.74 5.87
N SER A 363 17.96 5.93 5.67
CA SER A 363 16.87 5.65 6.59
C SER A 363 17.24 4.78 7.79
N TYR A 364 18.32 4.01 7.71
CA TYR A 364 18.62 2.94 8.66
C TYR A 364 19.74 3.29 9.62
N LEU A 365 19.67 2.73 10.82
CA LEU A 365 20.75 2.71 11.80
C LEU A 365 21.32 1.29 11.88
N ILE A 366 22.59 1.13 11.53
CA ILE A 366 23.25 -0.17 11.48
C ILE A 366 24.24 -0.25 12.62
N ARG A 367 24.16 -1.32 13.41
CA ARG A 367 25.06 -1.59 14.53
C ARG A 367 25.70 -2.95 14.40
N LYS A 368 27.00 -3.02 14.67
CA LYS A 368 27.69 -4.31 14.80
C LYS A 368 27.52 -4.85 16.21
N ILE A 369 26.78 -5.94 16.36
CA ILE A 369 26.45 -6.53 17.67
C ILE A 369 27.27 -7.78 17.99
N GLY A 370 28.03 -8.28 17.02
CA GLY A 370 28.96 -9.40 17.17
C GLY A 370 29.89 -9.54 15.96
N ASP A 371 30.72 -10.58 15.94
CA ASP A 371 31.56 -10.87 14.77
C ASP A 371 30.69 -11.27 13.58
N ARG A 372 30.63 -10.39 12.56
CA ARG A 372 29.75 -10.54 11.38
C ARG A 372 28.27 -10.73 11.76
N VAL A 373 27.83 -10.07 12.84
CA VAL A 373 26.43 -10.00 13.26
C VAL A 373 26.02 -8.55 13.42
N TYR A 374 24.93 -8.18 12.78
CA TYR A 374 24.50 -6.80 12.64
C TYR A 374 23.02 -6.63 13.02
N GLN A 375 22.73 -5.60 13.80
CA GLN A 375 21.37 -5.08 13.98
C GLN A 375 21.16 -3.96 12.96
N ILE A 376 20.05 -4.02 12.24
CA ILE A 376 19.62 -3.00 11.31
C ILE A 376 18.30 -2.47 11.86
N ASN A 377 18.30 -1.24 12.34
CA ASN A 377 17.14 -0.61 12.92
C ASN A 377 16.52 0.38 11.92
N ASP A 378 15.21 0.30 11.77
CA ASP A 378 14.41 1.35 11.15
C ASP A 378 13.90 2.32 12.24
N PRO A 379 14.47 3.54 12.39
CA PRO A 379 14.22 4.40 13.55
C PRO A 379 12.84 5.10 13.60
N GLY A 380 11.95 4.92 12.60
CA GLY A 380 10.62 5.55 12.56
C GLY A 380 10.63 7.09 12.53
N ASP A 381 9.47 7.73 12.79
CA ASP A 381 9.33 9.19 12.98
C ASP A 381 8.81 9.50 14.39
N LYS A 382 9.52 10.39 15.11
CA LYS A 382 9.20 10.80 16.49
C LYS A 382 8.09 11.85 16.57
N THR A 383 7.59 12.37 15.45
CA THR A 383 6.67 13.52 15.39
C THR A 383 5.18 13.17 15.27
N THR A 384 4.83 11.90 15.05
CA THR A 384 3.43 11.45 14.93
C THR A 384 2.83 11.08 16.29
N LYS A 385 1.53 11.36 16.52
CA LYS A 385 0.81 10.85 17.71
C LYS A 385 0.67 9.32 17.59
N GLY A 386 1.36 8.59 18.47
CA GLY A 386 1.58 7.13 18.32
C GLY A 386 2.93 6.78 17.69
N GLY A 387 3.78 7.78 17.41
CA GLY A 387 5.08 7.61 16.78
C GLY A 387 6.04 6.77 17.62
N GLY A 388 6.64 5.75 17.00
CA GLY A 388 7.87 5.16 17.53
C GLY A 388 8.14 3.67 17.35
N TRP A 389 7.43 2.91 16.51
CA TRP A 389 7.62 1.44 16.51
C TRP A 389 8.66 0.97 15.49
N GLY A 390 9.86 1.55 15.55
CA GLY A 390 10.98 1.08 14.75
C GLY A 390 11.27 -0.39 14.99
N VAL A 391 11.38 -1.18 13.91
CA VAL A 391 11.64 -2.62 13.97
C VAL A 391 13.13 -2.88 13.78
N ASP A 392 13.64 -3.85 14.52
CA ASP A 392 14.98 -4.38 14.37
C ASP A 392 14.96 -5.61 13.47
N MET A 393 15.83 -5.57 12.46
CA MET A 393 16.19 -6.72 11.66
C MET A 393 17.61 -7.14 12.02
N TYR A 394 17.90 -8.43 11.91
CA TYR A 394 19.20 -8.96 12.29
C TYR A 394 19.84 -9.71 11.14
N LEU A 395 21.00 -9.27 10.71
CA LEU A 395 21.78 -9.94 9.67
C LEU A 395 22.95 -10.69 10.31
N VAL A 396 22.96 -12.01 10.12
CA VAL A 396 24.00 -12.91 10.62
C VAL A 396 24.74 -13.50 9.42
N CYS A 397 26.03 -13.20 9.27
CA CYS A 397 26.82 -13.67 8.14
C CYS A 397 27.82 -14.75 8.60
N GLY A 398 27.69 -15.97 8.09
CA GLY A 398 28.69 -17.02 8.28
C GLY A 398 29.78 -16.97 7.20
N THR A 399 30.43 -18.11 6.95
CA THR A 399 31.43 -18.26 5.88
C THR A 399 30.82 -18.78 4.58
N GLU A 400 29.69 -19.48 4.65
CA GLU A 400 29.05 -20.10 3.48
C GLU A 400 27.75 -19.43 3.07
N LYS A 401 27.03 -18.82 4.03
CA LYS A 401 25.78 -18.07 3.78
C LYS A 401 25.49 -17.05 4.86
N ALA A 402 24.50 -16.21 4.62
CA ALA A 402 23.94 -15.27 5.59
C ALA A 402 22.46 -15.57 5.86
N LEU A 403 22.03 -15.30 7.09
CA LEU A 403 20.63 -15.30 7.49
C LEU A 403 20.21 -13.88 7.85
N LEU A 404 19.18 -13.38 7.20
CA LEU A 404 18.46 -12.18 7.59
C LEU A 404 17.22 -12.59 8.39
N ILE A 405 17.13 -12.10 9.63
CA ILE A 405 16.03 -12.34 10.55
C ILE A 405 15.17 -11.08 10.57
N ASP A 406 13.89 -11.27 10.25
CA ASP A 406 12.86 -10.25 10.03
C ASP A 406 13.12 -9.32 8.83
N LEU A 407 12.03 -8.72 8.35
CA LEU A 407 11.95 -7.85 7.19
C LEU A 407 11.15 -6.60 7.55
N GLY A 408 11.68 -5.88 8.52
CA GLY A 408 11.00 -4.74 9.10
C GLY A 408 10.75 -3.62 8.11
N ASN A 409 9.54 -3.06 8.18
CA ASN A 409 9.20 -1.82 7.50
C ASN A 409 8.14 -1.05 8.28
N ASN A 410 8.44 0.19 8.62
CA ASN A 410 7.46 1.11 9.20
C ASN A 410 6.35 1.53 8.21
N TYR A 411 6.37 1.05 6.96
CA TYR A 411 5.37 1.30 5.92
C TYR A 411 4.47 0.10 5.71
N ILE A 412 3.39 0.03 6.47
CA ILE A 412 2.38 -0.99 6.28
C ILE A 412 1.32 -0.43 5.34
N THR A 413 1.30 -0.92 4.10
CA THR A 413 0.24 -0.59 3.16
C THR A 413 -1.10 -1.14 3.69
N GLY A 414 -2.08 -0.26 3.93
CA GLY A 414 -3.44 -0.68 4.28
C GLY A 414 -3.75 -0.87 5.77
N TYR A 415 -2.88 -0.44 6.68
CA TYR A 415 -3.20 -0.34 8.10
C TYR A 415 -3.44 1.13 8.47
N GLU A 416 -4.71 1.52 8.65
CA GLU A 416 -5.15 2.92 8.86
C GLU A 416 -4.54 3.63 10.08
N LYS A 417 -3.81 2.91 10.95
CA LYS A 417 -3.28 3.44 12.22
C LYS A 417 -1.79 3.80 12.19
N ASP A 418 -1.03 3.44 11.15
CA ASP A 418 0.39 3.75 11.08
C ASP A 418 0.64 4.98 10.20
N LEU A 419 0.98 6.08 10.86
CA LEU A 419 1.03 7.46 10.34
C LEU A 419 2.33 7.80 9.58
N LEU A 420 3.08 6.82 9.07
CA LEU A 420 4.38 7.09 8.43
C LEU A 420 4.26 7.15 6.90
N ASN A 421 4.61 8.30 6.32
CA ASN A 421 4.70 8.46 4.87
C ASN A 421 5.85 7.62 4.31
N PRO A 422 5.64 6.84 3.23
CA PRO A 422 6.69 6.05 2.57
C PRO A 422 7.98 6.85 2.34
N ARG A 423 9.13 6.35 2.83
CA ARG A 423 10.45 6.92 2.53
C ARG A 423 10.89 6.46 1.15
N ARG A 424 11.10 7.43 0.29
CA ARG A 424 11.35 7.30 -1.16
C ARG A 424 12.45 6.31 -1.60
N ASN A 425 13.45 6.00 -0.76
CA ASN A 425 14.58 5.11 -1.09
C ASN A 425 14.77 3.97 -0.06
N ALA A 426 13.81 3.71 0.82
CA ALA A 426 14.02 2.78 1.93
C ALA A 426 14.38 1.36 1.43
N THR A 427 13.73 0.89 0.38
CA THR A 427 14.04 -0.41 -0.24
C THR A 427 15.48 -0.47 -0.78
N GLU A 428 15.90 0.53 -1.55
CA GLU A 428 17.26 0.57 -2.13
C GLU A 428 18.33 0.71 -1.05
N GLU A 429 18.09 1.54 -0.03
CA GLU A 429 19.00 1.71 1.11
C GLU A 429 19.12 0.41 1.89
N TYR A 430 18.01 -0.29 2.14
CA TYR A 430 18.02 -1.55 2.86
C TYR A 430 18.78 -2.64 2.09
N LEU A 431 18.46 -2.81 0.80
CA LEU A 431 19.17 -3.75 -0.07
C LEU A 431 20.67 -3.43 -0.12
N SER A 432 21.03 -2.15 -0.18
CA SER A 432 22.43 -1.73 -0.16
C SER A 432 23.13 -2.08 1.15
N VAL A 433 22.47 -1.92 2.31
CA VAL A 433 22.99 -2.35 3.61
C VAL A 433 23.23 -3.87 3.62
N ILE A 434 22.24 -4.66 3.19
CA ILE A 434 22.37 -6.12 3.14
C ILE A 434 23.52 -6.54 2.22
N ASP A 435 23.62 -5.95 1.03
CA ASP A 435 24.67 -6.28 0.07
C ASP A 435 26.07 -5.85 0.58
N GLY A 436 26.17 -4.68 1.22
CA GLY A 436 27.42 -4.18 1.78
C GLY A 436 27.92 -5.01 2.98
N LEU A 437 27.00 -5.60 3.76
CA LEU A 437 27.32 -6.43 4.92
C LEU A 437 27.54 -7.91 4.58
N ALA A 438 26.64 -8.52 3.80
CA ALA A 438 26.69 -9.94 3.44
C ALA A 438 27.62 -10.21 2.23
N GLY A 439 27.88 -9.19 1.41
CA GLY A 439 28.70 -9.32 0.20
C GLY A 439 28.06 -10.29 -0.81
N LYS A 440 28.81 -11.34 -1.17
CA LYS A 440 28.38 -12.36 -2.14
C LYS A 440 27.80 -13.63 -1.51
N LEU A 441 27.62 -13.65 -0.19
CA LEU A 441 27.08 -14.81 0.50
C LEU A 441 25.64 -15.09 0.01
N PRO A 442 25.29 -16.37 -0.27
CA PRO A 442 23.91 -16.78 -0.39
C PRO A 442 23.09 -16.31 0.81
N LEU A 443 21.88 -15.81 0.57
CA LEU A 443 21.04 -15.22 1.60
C LEU A 443 19.78 -16.08 1.81
N GLU A 444 19.58 -16.50 3.06
CA GLU A 444 18.30 -16.99 3.56
C GLU A 444 17.63 -15.89 4.38
N ILE A 445 16.30 -15.86 4.38
CA ILE A 445 15.49 -14.89 5.12
C ILE A 445 14.49 -15.66 5.97
N ALA A 446 14.39 -15.35 7.25
CA ALA A 446 13.43 -15.95 8.16
C ALA A 446 12.73 -14.89 9.00
N VAL A 447 11.42 -15.02 9.18
CA VAL A 447 10.65 -14.11 10.04
C VAL A 447 10.39 -14.75 11.41
N THR A 448 10.52 -13.96 12.47
CA THR A 448 10.18 -14.34 13.84
C THR A 448 8.68 -14.55 13.98
N HIS A 449 7.87 -13.77 13.26
CA HIS A 449 6.43 -13.95 13.15
C HIS A 449 5.87 -13.15 11.97
N MET A 450 4.63 -13.45 11.56
CA MET A 450 3.93 -12.71 10.50
C MET A 450 3.14 -11.55 11.10
N HIS A 451 3.76 -10.39 11.11
CA HIS A 451 3.10 -9.12 11.35
C HIS A 451 3.64 -8.08 10.36
N PRO A 452 2.82 -7.12 9.90
CA PRO A 452 3.19 -6.24 8.80
C PRO A 452 4.49 -5.44 8.98
N ASP A 453 4.86 -5.14 10.22
CA ASP A 453 6.09 -4.45 10.61
C ASP A 453 7.31 -5.38 10.70
N HIS A 454 7.14 -6.70 10.63
CA HIS A 454 8.19 -7.73 10.60
C HIS A 454 8.33 -8.43 9.24
N ASP A 455 7.32 -8.36 8.36
CA ASP A 455 7.35 -8.94 7.02
C ASP A 455 7.25 -7.90 5.87
N GLY A 456 7.12 -6.61 6.20
CA GLY A 456 6.80 -5.53 5.27
C GLY A 456 7.83 -5.27 4.15
N MET A 457 9.08 -5.70 4.31
CA MET A 457 10.10 -5.65 3.25
C MET A 457 10.18 -6.93 2.41
N THR A 458 9.26 -7.89 2.54
CA THR A 458 9.25 -9.12 1.71
C THR A 458 9.33 -8.79 0.22
N GLY A 459 8.57 -7.78 -0.24
CA GLY A 459 8.56 -7.34 -1.65
C GLY A 459 9.92 -6.88 -2.20
N ALA A 460 10.85 -6.44 -1.35
CA ALA A 460 12.18 -6.01 -1.77
C ALA A 460 13.05 -7.18 -2.28
N PHE A 461 12.75 -8.40 -1.86
CA PHE A 461 13.61 -9.58 -2.09
C PHE A 461 13.03 -10.59 -3.08
N ILE A 462 11.77 -10.43 -3.53
CA ILE A 462 11.08 -11.43 -4.38
C ILE A 462 11.77 -11.72 -5.72
N ASN A 463 12.51 -10.74 -6.26
CA ASN A 463 13.26 -10.89 -7.51
C ASN A 463 14.71 -11.32 -7.29
N ARG A 464 15.10 -11.62 -6.05
CA ARG A 464 16.44 -12.09 -5.69
C ARG A 464 16.45 -13.59 -5.46
N LYS A 465 17.62 -14.20 -5.62
CA LYS A 465 17.84 -15.62 -5.32
C LYS A 465 17.99 -15.80 -3.80
N VAL A 466 16.85 -15.82 -3.10
CA VAL A 466 16.76 -16.01 -1.65
C VAL A 466 15.71 -17.07 -1.32
N THR A 467 15.78 -17.61 -0.11
CA THR A 467 14.75 -18.50 0.43
C THR A 467 14.09 -17.84 1.64
N PHE A 468 12.76 -17.79 1.66
CA PHE A 468 11.98 -17.25 2.77
C PHE A 468 11.47 -18.39 3.67
N TRP A 469 11.52 -18.16 4.99
CA TRP A 469 11.11 -19.13 6.01
C TRP A 469 10.17 -18.50 7.04
N ALA A 470 9.14 -19.24 7.42
CA ALA A 470 8.21 -18.90 8.50
C ALA A 470 7.91 -20.13 9.36
N GLY A 471 7.55 -19.91 10.62
CA GLY A 471 7.17 -20.96 11.55
C GLY A 471 5.79 -21.56 11.22
N GLU A 472 5.64 -22.85 11.50
CA GLU A 472 4.35 -23.55 11.37
C GLU A 472 3.27 -22.90 12.22
N GLY A 473 2.12 -22.65 11.60
CA GLY A 473 0.96 -22.00 12.22
C GLY A 473 0.78 -20.54 11.81
N GLU A 474 1.79 -19.91 11.18
CA GLU A 474 1.64 -18.54 10.69
C GLU A 474 0.58 -18.40 9.60
N ASP A 475 -0.12 -17.26 9.60
CA ASP A 475 -1.11 -16.93 8.58
C ASP A 475 -0.41 -16.35 7.34
N LEU A 476 0.09 -17.23 6.47
CA LEU A 476 0.69 -16.81 5.20
C LEU A 476 -0.30 -16.13 4.25
N SER A 477 -1.61 -16.27 4.45
CA SER A 477 -2.61 -15.57 3.63
C SER A 477 -2.58 -14.06 3.86
N ALA A 478 -2.03 -13.62 5.01
CA ALA A 478 -1.74 -12.23 5.31
C ALA A 478 -0.86 -11.59 4.22
N LEU A 479 0.15 -12.29 3.68
CA LEU A 479 1.01 -11.80 2.58
C LEU A 479 0.21 -11.37 1.35
N LYS A 480 -0.80 -12.16 0.99
CA LYS A 480 -1.65 -11.89 -0.16
C LYS A 480 -2.57 -10.69 0.10
N THR A 481 -3.08 -10.57 1.32
CA THR A 481 -4.06 -9.53 1.67
C THR A 481 -3.41 -8.20 2.02
N GLN A 482 -2.21 -8.20 2.60
CA GLN A 482 -1.48 -7.01 3.08
C GLN A 482 -0.47 -6.50 2.06
N HIS A 483 0.28 -7.42 1.42
CA HIS A 483 1.40 -7.07 0.54
C HIS A 483 1.17 -7.45 -0.93
N ASN A 484 0.04 -8.07 -1.25
CA ASN A 484 -0.27 -8.61 -2.58
C ASN A 484 0.81 -9.57 -3.12
N LEU A 485 1.39 -10.36 -2.22
CA LEU A 485 2.41 -11.37 -2.54
C LEU A 485 1.81 -12.77 -2.55
N ASP A 486 2.39 -13.67 -3.36
CA ASP A 486 2.02 -15.08 -3.36
C ASP A 486 2.51 -15.74 -2.05
N PRO A 487 1.62 -16.30 -1.21
CA PRO A 487 2.02 -17.00 0.02
C PRO A 487 3.02 -18.14 -0.22
N ALA A 488 3.05 -18.72 -1.43
CA ALA A 488 3.93 -19.83 -1.78
C ALA A 488 5.42 -19.48 -1.80
N ILE A 489 5.79 -18.19 -1.71
CA ILE A 489 7.20 -17.77 -1.60
C ILE A 489 7.84 -18.20 -0.27
N TYR A 490 7.03 -18.36 0.79
CA TYR A 490 7.51 -18.78 2.10
C TYR A 490 7.49 -20.31 2.24
N GLN A 491 8.58 -20.85 2.75
CA GLN A 491 8.65 -22.23 3.24
C GLN A 491 8.31 -22.26 4.73
N VAL A 492 7.54 -23.26 5.13
CA VAL A 492 7.13 -23.45 6.53
C VAL A 492 8.03 -24.48 7.19
N PHE A 493 8.58 -24.16 8.35
CA PHE A 493 9.27 -25.13 9.19
C PHE A 493 8.48 -25.45 10.45
N THR A 494 8.49 -26.72 10.82
CA THR A 494 7.89 -27.19 12.08
C THR A 494 8.88 -27.05 13.23
N HIS A 495 8.37 -27.05 14.46
CA HIS A 495 9.18 -26.99 15.69
C HIS A 495 10.40 -27.94 15.65
N TRP A 496 11.59 -27.42 15.95
CA TRP A 496 12.89 -28.10 15.94
C TRP A 496 13.41 -28.68 14.62
N LYS A 497 12.68 -28.57 13.50
CA LYS A 497 13.10 -29.23 12.26
C LYS A 497 14.01 -28.39 11.37
N LYS A 498 14.04 -27.08 11.58
CA LYS A 498 14.91 -26.19 10.82
C LYS A 498 16.08 -25.71 11.68
N SER A 499 17.26 -25.82 11.09
CA SER A 499 18.44 -25.08 11.52
C SER A 499 19.07 -24.43 10.28
N PHE A 500 19.81 -23.37 10.52
CA PHE A 500 20.57 -22.68 9.48
C PHE A 500 22.05 -22.81 9.81
N ASP A 501 22.76 -23.69 9.11
CA ASP A 501 24.22 -23.81 9.21
C ASP A 501 24.89 -22.79 8.30
N LEU A 502 25.37 -21.67 8.85
CA LEU A 502 25.97 -20.60 8.05
C LEU A 502 27.45 -20.86 7.68
N GLY A 503 27.98 -22.04 8.00
CA GLY A 503 29.40 -22.37 7.91
C GLY A 503 30.14 -21.99 9.19
N ASP A 504 31.41 -22.41 9.30
CA ASP A 504 32.31 -22.19 10.45
C ASP A 504 31.77 -22.65 11.84
N GLY A 505 30.74 -23.52 11.86
CA GLY A 505 30.08 -23.97 13.08
C GLY A 505 29.05 -22.96 13.63
N ARG A 506 28.70 -21.92 12.87
CA ARG A 506 27.60 -21.00 13.20
C ARG A 506 26.27 -21.63 12.77
N ILE A 507 25.72 -22.45 13.65
CA ILE A 507 24.40 -23.07 13.51
C ILE A 507 23.38 -22.22 14.25
N ILE A 508 22.31 -21.84 13.55
CA ILE A 508 21.17 -21.12 14.11
C ILE A 508 20.02 -22.10 14.26
N GLU A 509 19.62 -22.36 15.50
CA GLU A 509 18.50 -23.24 15.83
C GLU A 509 17.20 -22.44 15.91
N THR A 510 16.09 -23.01 15.40
CA THR A 510 14.76 -22.40 15.51
C THR A 510 13.92 -23.08 16.59
N PHE A 511 13.20 -22.27 17.38
CA PHE A 511 12.28 -22.75 18.39
C PHE A 511 10.94 -22.01 18.27
N LEU A 512 9.82 -22.73 18.07
CA LEU A 512 8.50 -22.09 18.06
C LEU A 512 8.10 -21.63 19.47
N VAL A 513 7.77 -20.36 19.61
CA VAL A 513 7.13 -19.77 20.78
C VAL A 513 5.84 -19.10 20.34
N ARG A 514 4.72 -19.79 20.56
CA ARG A 514 3.40 -19.34 20.10
C ARG A 514 2.71 -18.49 21.16
N GLY A 515 1.72 -17.72 20.72
CA GLY A 515 0.83 -16.93 21.58
C GLY A 515 0.66 -15.51 21.05
N HIS A 516 1.77 -14.82 20.73
CA HIS A 516 1.72 -13.54 20.01
C HIS A 516 1.10 -13.75 18.63
N SER A 517 1.75 -14.58 17.82
CA SER A 517 1.21 -15.21 16.61
C SER A 517 1.12 -16.73 16.79
N ASN A 518 0.52 -17.40 15.81
CA ASN A 518 0.35 -18.86 15.83
C ASN A 518 1.61 -19.64 15.42
N GLY A 519 2.57 -18.99 14.75
CA GLY A 519 3.85 -19.60 14.36
C GLY A 519 5.07 -18.76 14.78
N GLY A 520 4.89 -17.93 15.81
CA GLY A 520 5.96 -17.13 16.41
C GLY A 520 7.13 -18.02 16.81
N ASN A 521 8.35 -17.51 16.62
CA ASN A 521 9.55 -18.31 16.80
C ASN A 521 10.76 -17.47 17.23
N VAL A 522 11.72 -18.14 17.85
CA VAL A 522 12.99 -17.57 18.28
C VAL A 522 14.15 -18.28 17.60
N PHE A 523 15.22 -17.53 17.33
CA PHE A 523 16.44 -18.00 16.71
C PHE A 523 17.58 -17.97 17.72
N ILE A 524 18.26 -19.11 17.92
CA ILE A 524 19.30 -19.27 18.94
C ILE A 524 20.63 -19.51 18.24
N ILE A 525 21.64 -18.70 18.57
CA ILE A 525 23.00 -18.82 18.06
C ILE A 525 23.93 -19.10 19.22
N LYS A 526 24.14 -20.38 19.52
CA LYS A 526 24.96 -20.81 20.66
C LYS A 526 26.39 -20.27 20.59
N LYS A 527 27.01 -20.35 19.41
CA LYS A 527 28.40 -19.90 19.17
C LYS A 527 28.61 -18.44 19.57
N ASP A 528 27.64 -17.57 19.25
CA ASP A 528 27.72 -16.13 19.48
C ASP A 528 27.03 -15.69 20.79
N MET A 529 26.37 -16.62 21.50
CA MET A 529 25.56 -16.37 22.70
C MET A 529 24.43 -15.35 22.45
N LEU A 530 23.74 -15.50 21.32
CA LEU A 530 22.65 -14.60 20.90
C LEU A 530 21.32 -15.35 20.79
N ILE A 531 20.23 -14.68 21.14
CA ILE A 531 18.86 -15.11 20.89
C ILE A 531 18.13 -13.94 20.22
N PHE A 532 17.46 -14.20 19.10
CA PHE A 532 16.57 -13.25 18.44
C PHE A 532 15.13 -13.74 18.59
N SER A 533 14.28 -12.98 19.27
CA SER A 533 12.90 -13.39 19.54
C SER A 533 11.85 -12.62 18.76
N GLY A 534 12.22 -11.50 18.13
CA GLY A 534 11.22 -10.56 17.62
C GLY A 534 10.22 -10.21 18.74
N ASP A 535 8.94 -10.25 18.41
CA ASP A 535 7.84 -10.08 19.37
C ASP A 535 7.23 -11.41 19.85
N ALA A 536 7.81 -12.56 19.50
CA ALA A 536 7.25 -13.86 19.89
C ALA A 536 7.15 -14.04 21.41
N LEU A 537 8.09 -13.47 22.16
CA LEU A 537 8.09 -13.39 23.64
C LEU A 537 7.73 -11.98 24.14
N GLY A 538 7.40 -11.07 23.23
CA GLY A 538 7.31 -9.63 23.45
C GLY A 538 8.63 -9.01 23.88
N SER A 539 8.52 -7.99 24.72
CA SER A 539 9.66 -7.16 25.11
C SER A 539 9.62 -6.76 26.59
N GLY A 540 10.57 -5.92 26.99
CA GLY A 540 10.61 -5.33 28.32
C GLY A 540 9.35 -4.53 28.70
N PHE A 541 8.59 -4.03 27.72
CA PHE A 541 7.29 -3.39 27.95
C PHE A 541 6.13 -4.37 28.09
N GLY A 542 6.37 -5.64 27.82
CA GLY A 542 5.42 -6.74 27.95
C GLY A 542 4.71 -7.13 26.67
N GLN A 543 4.09 -8.32 26.74
CA GLN A 543 3.36 -8.91 25.63
C GLN A 543 1.88 -9.00 25.95
N ALA A 544 1.04 -8.58 25.00
CA ALA A 544 -0.41 -8.66 25.13
C ALA A 544 -0.95 -10.00 24.62
N PHE A 545 -1.74 -10.70 25.44
CA PHE A 545 -2.45 -11.92 25.05
C PHE A 545 -3.97 -11.70 25.20
N PRO A 546 -4.74 -11.72 24.10
CA PRO A 546 -6.17 -11.43 24.15
C PRO A 546 -7.03 -12.60 24.63
N THR A 547 -6.50 -13.84 24.65
CA THR A 547 -7.26 -15.04 25.02
C THR A 547 -6.48 -15.98 25.94
N VAL A 548 -7.22 -16.84 26.65
CA VAL A 548 -6.66 -17.85 27.55
C VAL A 548 -5.84 -18.89 26.78
N GLU A 549 -6.26 -19.25 25.57
CA GLU A 549 -5.56 -20.21 24.71
C GLU A 549 -4.17 -19.71 24.33
N LYS A 550 -4.07 -18.44 23.91
CA LYS A 550 -2.78 -17.80 23.59
C LYS A 550 -1.87 -17.72 24.81
N LEU A 551 -2.44 -17.43 25.99
CA LEU A 551 -1.68 -17.46 27.25
C LEU A 551 -1.15 -18.87 27.57
N LYS A 552 -1.96 -19.92 27.38
CA LYS A 552 -1.54 -21.31 27.59
C LYS A 552 -0.42 -21.71 26.63
N GLN A 553 -0.53 -21.33 25.36
CA GLN A 553 0.49 -21.60 24.35
C GLN A 553 1.83 -20.94 24.72
N VAL A 554 1.83 -19.65 25.06
CA VAL A 554 3.09 -18.99 25.45
C VAL A 554 3.65 -19.58 26.74
N ALA A 555 2.80 -19.94 27.72
CA ALA A 555 3.25 -20.56 28.97
C ALA A 555 3.96 -21.89 28.73
N GLU A 556 3.39 -22.74 27.86
CA GLU A 556 3.96 -24.03 27.50
C GLU A 556 5.25 -23.87 26.70
N ASP A 557 5.22 -23.09 25.62
CA ASP A 557 6.36 -22.98 24.72
C ASP A 557 7.54 -22.23 25.36
N SER A 558 7.29 -21.14 26.10
CA SER A 558 8.36 -20.43 26.82
C SER A 558 8.97 -21.27 27.93
N GLN A 559 8.18 -22.11 28.63
CA GLN A 559 8.70 -23.03 29.64
C GLN A 559 9.60 -24.10 29.02
N LYS A 560 9.21 -24.68 27.89
CA LYS A 560 10.05 -25.62 27.13
C LYS A 560 11.35 -24.97 26.65
N LEU A 561 11.29 -23.70 26.21
CA LEU A 561 12.48 -22.95 25.83
C LEU A 561 13.42 -22.75 27.04
N VAL A 562 12.89 -22.40 28.21
CA VAL A 562 13.68 -22.28 29.44
C VAL A 562 14.37 -23.60 29.81
N GLU A 563 13.65 -24.72 29.72
CA GLU A 563 14.19 -26.05 29.97
C GLU A 563 15.29 -26.42 28.98
N TYR A 564 15.08 -26.16 27.70
CA TYR A 564 16.08 -26.33 26.67
C TYR A 564 17.35 -25.51 26.95
N LEU A 565 17.20 -24.21 27.26
CA LEU A 565 18.34 -23.35 27.58
C LEU A 565 19.09 -23.85 28.82
N LYS A 566 18.37 -24.33 29.85
CA LYS A 566 18.98 -24.90 31.05
C LYS A 566 19.75 -26.19 30.79
N ALA A 567 19.26 -27.03 29.86
CA ALA A 567 19.89 -28.29 29.49
C ALA A 567 21.11 -28.10 28.57
N ASN A 568 21.09 -27.10 27.69
CA ASN A 568 22.08 -26.98 26.62
C ASN A 568 23.17 -25.92 26.84
N PHE A 569 22.99 -25.04 27.83
CA PHE A 569 23.94 -23.99 28.19
C PHE A 569 24.31 -24.13 29.65
N THR A 570 25.58 -23.98 30.01
CA THR A 570 26.02 -23.91 31.40
C THR A 570 25.47 -22.65 32.09
N PRO A 571 25.46 -22.57 33.44
CA PRO A 571 25.06 -21.36 34.15
C PRO A 571 25.83 -20.10 33.71
N TYR A 572 27.13 -20.24 33.43
CA TYR A 572 27.98 -19.14 32.97
C TYR A 572 27.66 -18.72 31.54
N GLU A 573 27.44 -19.68 30.63
CA GLU A 573 27.02 -19.36 29.26
C GLU A 573 25.65 -18.69 29.22
N ARG A 574 24.69 -19.16 30.04
CA ARG A 574 23.38 -18.51 30.13
C ARG A 574 23.49 -17.06 30.58
N TYR A 575 24.36 -16.76 31.55
CA TYR A 575 24.61 -15.37 31.96
C TYR A 575 25.17 -14.48 30.84
N ARG A 576 25.81 -15.08 29.83
CA ARG A 576 26.33 -14.37 28.65
C ARG A 576 25.34 -14.27 27.50
N LEU A 577 24.23 -14.99 27.53
CA LEU A 577 23.19 -14.95 26.49
C LEU A 577 22.54 -13.57 26.44
N ARG A 578 22.52 -12.99 25.23
CA ARG A 578 21.87 -11.72 24.93
C ARG A 578 20.62 -11.98 24.11
N VAL A 579 19.48 -11.51 24.60
CA VAL A 579 18.18 -11.64 23.96
C VAL A 579 17.82 -10.33 23.29
N TYR A 580 17.59 -10.38 21.99
CA TYR A 580 17.23 -9.26 21.13
C TYR A 580 15.78 -9.42 20.67
N THR A 581 14.95 -8.43 21.00
CA THR A 581 13.51 -8.42 20.64
C THR A 581 13.25 -7.62 19.36
N GLY A 582 11.98 -7.54 18.94
CA GLY A 582 11.57 -6.94 17.67
C GLY A 582 11.78 -5.43 17.56
N HIS A 583 11.85 -4.73 18.69
CA HIS A 583 11.96 -3.27 18.70
C HIS A 583 13.01 -2.79 19.69
N TRP A 584 14.10 -2.18 19.20
CA TRP A 584 15.25 -1.77 20.01
C TRP A 584 14.86 -0.91 21.20
N TRP A 585 13.94 0.04 20.99
CA TRP A 585 13.49 0.92 22.06
C TRP A 585 12.87 0.08 23.19
N GLN A 586 12.15 -1.01 22.91
CA GLN A 586 11.57 -1.84 23.97
C GLN A 586 12.61 -2.63 24.80
N ASN A 587 13.79 -2.88 24.25
CA ASN A 587 14.90 -3.49 25.00
C ASN A 587 15.42 -2.55 26.09
N ALA A 588 15.39 -1.22 25.86
CA ALA A 588 15.92 -0.21 26.77
C ALA A 588 15.05 0.03 28.03
N TYR A 589 13.81 -0.48 28.05
CA TYR A 589 12.83 -0.18 29.10
C TYR A 589 12.31 -1.42 29.84
N GLY A 590 13.03 -2.55 29.85
CA GLY A 590 12.63 -3.75 30.60
C GLY A 590 12.44 -3.56 32.13
N GLY A 591 12.74 -2.37 32.66
CA GLY A 591 12.43 -1.98 34.04
C GLY A 591 11.23 -1.02 34.18
N PHE A 592 10.69 -0.45 33.11
CA PHE A 592 9.72 0.65 33.18
C PHE A 592 8.43 0.26 33.90
N LEU A 593 7.96 -0.97 33.71
CA LEU A 593 6.81 -1.52 34.42
C LEU A 593 7.19 -2.27 35.70
N HIS A 594 8.48 -2.43 36.01
CA HIS A 594 8.87 -3.03 37.27
C HIS A 594 8.96 -1.93 38.36
N PRO A 595 8.11 -1.96 39.40
CA PRO A 595 7.94 -0.83 40.32
C PRO A 595 9.20 -0.46 41.12
N ASN A 596 10.19 -1.37 41.18
CA ASN A 596 11.41 -1.20 41.97
C ASN A 596 12.71 -1.30 41.15
N LYS A 597 12.68 -1.24 39.82
CA LYS A 597 13.90 -1.31 38.99
C LYS A 597 13.99 -0.14 38.04
N LEU A 598 15.17 0.47 37.98
CA LEU A 598 15.48 1.48 36.97
C LEU A 598 15.53 0.82 35.57
N PRO A 599 15.15 1.54 34.51
CA PRO A 599 15.38 1.10 33.12
C PRO A 599 16.86 0.76 32.92
N ILE A 600 17.12 -0.35 32.21
CA ILE A 600 18.48 -0.78 31.88
C ILE A 600 18.70 -0.48 30.40
N ASP A 601 19.49 0.55 30.10
CA ASP A 601 19.81 0.94 28.73
C ASP A 601 21.09 0.25 28.24
N ILE A 602 20.99 -1.05 27.96
CA ILE A 602 22.10 -1.86 27.41
C ILE A 602 21.80 -2.44 26.01
N GLY A 603 20.62 -2.15 25.46
CA GLY A 603 20.23 -2.51 24.09
C GLY A 603 19.88 -3.99 23.85
N TYR A 604 19.85 -4.83 24.89
CA TYR A 604 19.41 -6.23 24.86
C TYR A 604 18.91 -6.68 26.24
N LEU A 605 18.17 -7.78 26.29
CA LEU A 605 17.71 -8.42 27.54
C LEU A 605 18.59 -9.62 27.91
N ASP A 606 18.59 -9.98 29.18
CA ASP A 606 19.24 -11.20 29.70
C ASP A 606 18.31 -12.41 29.51
N TRP A 607 18.85 -13.63 29.38
CA TRP A 607 18.03 -14.85 29.20
C TRP A 607 16.96 -15.06 30.28
N ARG A 608 17.15 -14.52 31.49
CA ARG A 608 16.15 -14.52 32.57
C ARG A 608 14.85 -13.85 32.15
N PHE A 609 14.86 -12.92 31.18
CA PHE A 609 13.64 -12.41 30.58
C PHE A 609 12.72 -13.52 30.08
N ILE A 610 13.27 -14.54 29.42
CA ILE A 610 12.51 -15.70 28.91
C ILE A 610 11.94 -16.50 30.09
N GLN A 611 12.74 -16.70 31.13
CA GLN A 611 12.31 -17.37 32.37
C GLN A 611 11.20 -16.58 33.08
N ASP A 612 11.32 -15.26 33.11
CA ASP A 612 10.42 -14.33 33.74
C ASP A 612 9.07 -14.29 33.00
N VAL A 613 9.08 -14.26 31.66
CA VAL A 613 7.87 -14.40 30.82
C VAL A 613 7.17 -15.73 31.08
N ALA A 614 7.91 -16.85 31.11
CA ALA A 614 7.36 -18.15 31.45
C ALA A 614 6.76 -18.17 32.86
N SER A 615 7.42 -17.51 33.83
CA SER A 615 6.96 -17.42 35.21
C SER A 615 5.69 -16.57 35.33
N CYS A 616 5.61 -15.46 34.61
CA CYS A 616 4.38 -14.66 34.49
C CYS A 616 3.23 -15.49 33.94
N ALA A 617 3.43 -16.15 32.80
CA ALA A 617 2.37 -16.89 32.12
C ALA A 617 1.85 -18.04 32.99
N ASN A 618 2.76 -18.88 33.51
CA ASN A 618 2.41 -19.99 34.40
C ASN A 618 1.82 -19.52 35.73
N GLY A 619 2.30 -18.40 36.27
CA GLY A 619 1.74 -17.83 37.49
C GLY A 619 0.31 -17.33 37.33
N ILE A 620 -0.03 -16.75 36.17
CA ILE A 620 -1.42 -16.40 35.84
C ILE A 620 -2.28 -17.67 35.80
N LEU A 621 -1.85 -18.69 35.05
CA LEU A 621 -2.57 -19.97 34.93
C LEU A 621 -2.75 -20.68 36.28
N GLN A 622 -1.83 -20.50 37.22
CA GLN A 622 -1.88 -21.11 38.55
C GLN A 622 -2.60 -20.23 39.59
N GLY A 623 -3.12 -19.05 39.21
CA GLY A 623 -3.78 -18.14 40.14
C GLY A 623 -2.85 -17.49 41.18
N LYS A 624 -1.53 -17.52 40.95
CA LYS A 624 -0.52 -17.01 41.91
C LYS A 624 -0.31 -15.50 41.85
N TRP A 625 -0.94 -14.84 40.89
CA TRP A 625 -0.67 -13.45 40.53
C TRP A 625 -1.27 -12.39 41.48
N LEU A 626 -2.20 -12.78 42.35
CA LEU A 626 -2.80 -11.95 43.40
C LEU A 626 -2.37 -12.38 44.81
N VAL A 627 -1.40 -13.27 44.92
CA VAL A 627 -0.97 -13.85 46.21
C VAL A 627 0.31 -13.18 46.66
N ASP A 628 0.27 -12.54 47.83
CA ASP A 628 1.45 -11.95 48.46
C ASP A 628 2.56 -12.99 48.64
N GLY A 629 3.79 -12.59 48.29
CA GLY A 629 4.97 -13.45 48.39
C GLY A 629 5.21 -14.41 47.22
N SER A 630 4.35 -14.44 46.20
CA SER A 630 4.54 -15.30 45.00
C SER A 630 5.72 -14.89 44.10
N GLY A 631 6.27 -13.69 44.30
CA GLY A 631 7.26 -13.09 43.42
C GLY A 631 6.67 -12.50 42.13
N ILE A 632 5.36 -12.66 41.91
CA ILE A 632 4.60 -12.12 40.79
C ILE A 632 3.77 -10.94 41.29
N ARG A 633 3.77 -9.82 40.54
CA ARG A 633 3.08 -8.60 40.95
C ARG A 633 2.03 -8.19 39.92
N TYR A 634 0.81 -7.98 40.39
CA TYR A 634 -0.22 -7.25 39.67
C TYR A 634 -0.03 -5.75 39.88
N ILE A 635 0.05 -4.98 38.78
CA ILE A 635 0.36 -3.55 38.84
C ILE A 635 -0.90 -2.68 38.66
N GLY A 636 -2.07 -3.30 38.46
CA GLY A 636 -3.31 -2.58 38.23
C GLY A 636 -3.65 -2.42 36.76
N ASN A 637 -4.73 -1.67 36.55
CA ASN A 637 -5.27 -1.29 35.26
C ASN A 637 -4.62 0.05 34.86
N MET A 638 -3.96 0.13 33.70
CA MET A 638 -3.34 1.40 33.27
C MET A 638 -4.42 2.42 32.92
N ALA A 639 -4.51 3.49 33.71
CA ALA A 639 -5.19 4.71 33.29
C ALA A 639 -4.29 5.40 32.26
N TYR A 640 -4.63 5.25 30.97
CA TYR A 640 -4.10 6.03 29.85
C TYR A 640 -2.58 6.34 29.89
N THR A 641 -1.78 5.49 29.25
CA THR A 641 -0.57 5.98 28.59
C THR A 641 -0.84 6.03 27.10
N ASP A 642 -0.48 7.14 26.45
CA ASP A 642 -0.64 7.37 25.00
C ASP A 642 -0.08 6.25 24.11
N ALA A 643 0.76 5.36 24.66
CA ALA A 643 1.33 4.21 23.99
C ALA A 643 0.34 3.04 23.77
N TRP A 644 -0.72 2.89 24.59
CA TRP A 644 -1.67 1.76 24.50
C TRP A 644 -3.12 2.21 24.80
N PRO A 645 -3.82 2.80 23.81
CA PRO A 645 -5.17 3.36 23.98
C PRO A 645 -6.26 2.35 24.42
N SER A 646 -5.96 1.05 24.45
CA SER A 646 -6.90 -0.04 24.75
C SER A 646 -6.59 -0.80 26.06
N ALA A 647 -5.76 -0.25 26.95
CA ALA A 647 -5.32 -0.94 28.17
C ALA A 647 -6.33 -0.94 29.32
N GLU A 648 -7.41 -0.16 29.21
CA GLU A 648 -8.47 -0.11 30.22
C GLU A 648 -9.18 -1.47 30.35
N GLY A 649 -9.21 -2.01 31.57
CA GLY A 649 -9.77 -3.33 31.91
C GLY A 649 -8.76 -4.48 31.82
N ARG A 650 -7.45 -4.19 31.71
CA ARG A 650 -6.40 -5.21 31.58
C ARG A 650 -5.56 -5.36 32.84
N ALA A 651 -5.13 -6.59 33.08
CA ALA A 651 -4.14 -6.94 34.09
C ALA A 651 -2.73 -6.89 33.51
N ILE A 652 -1.84 -6.22 34.23
CA ILE A 652 -0.41 -6.17 33.93
C ILE A 652 0.33 -6.96 34.99
N MET A 653 1.02 -8.00 34.52
CA MET A 653 1.68 -8.97 35.36
C MET A 653 3.18 -8.94 35.14
N VAL A 654 3.93 -8.67 36.20
CA VAL A 654 5.39 -8.52 36.13
C VAL A 654 6.09 -9.52 37.05
N CYS A 655 7.12 -10.17 36.53
CA CYS A 655 8.09 -10.98 37.25
C CYS A 655 9.48 -10.60 36.72
N GLY A 656 10.35 -10.02 37.55
CA GLY A 656 11.67 -9.58 37.09
C GLY A 656 11.61 -8.59 35.92
N THR A 657 11.98 -9.03 34.72
CA THR A 657 11.93 -8.27 33.45
C THR A 657 10.84 -8.73 32.49
N GLY A 658 10.19 -9.86 32.78
CA GLY A 658 9.07 -10.38 32.01
C GLY A 658 7.77 -9.68 32.38
N THR A 659 7.02 -9.26 31.36
CA THR A 659 5.73 -8.59 31.53
C THR A 659 4.69 -9.20 30.61
N ILE A 660 3.52 -9.53 31.17
CA ILE A 660 2.36 -10.02 30.43
C ILE A 660 1.16 -9.11 30.65
N ILE A 661 0.48 -8.77 29.57
CA ILE A 661 -0.73 -7.96 29.56
C ILE A 661 -1.88 -8.84 29.08
N ILE A 662 -2.94 -8.97 29.86
CA ILE A 662 -4.10 -9.82 29.53
C ILE A 662 -5.37 -9.16 30.08
N PRO A 663 -6.53 -9.22 29.41
CA PRO A 663 -7.72 -8.64 30.01
C PRO A 663 -8.10 -9.36 31.31
N LEU A 664 -8.55 -8.59 32.31
CA LEU A 664 -8.64 -9.06 33.70
C LEU A 664 -9.52 -10.30 33.83
N LYS A 665 -10.66 -10.31 33.13
CA LYS A 665 -11.59 -11.45 33.08
C LYS A 665 -10.90 -12.73 32.60
N GLN A 666 -10.12 -12.65 31.53
CA GLN A 666 -9.38 -13.77 30.97
C GLN A 666 -8.29 -14.26 31.92
N ALA A 667 -7.66 -13.37 32.70
CA ALA A 667 -6.69 -13.78 33.73
C ALA A 667 -7.34 -14.65 34.83
N TYR A 668 -8.52 -14.25 35.32
CA TYR A 668 -9.30 -15.03 36.29
C TYR A 668 -9.79 -16.35 35.69
N GLU A 669 -10.32 -16.32 34.47
CA GLU A 669 -10.76 -17.50 33.73
C GLU A 669 -9.62 -18.50 33.53
N ALA A 670 -8.44 -18.01 33.13
CA ALA A 670 -7.25 -18.83 32.91
C ALA A 670 -6.77 -19.53 34.19
N ALA A 671 -6.97 -18.88 35.35
CA ALA A 671 -6.66 -19.42 36.66
C ALA A 671 -7.75 -20.37 37.22
N GLY A 672 -8.90 -20.49 36.55
CA GLY A 672 -10.06 -21.19 37.10
C GLY A 672 -10.68 -20.50 38.32
N LEU A 673 -10.48 -19.19 38.46
CA LEU A 673 -10.95 -18.39 39.58
C LEU A 673 -12.16 -17.54 39.18
N LYS A 674 -13.04 -17.24 40.15
CA LYS A 674 -14.15 -16.30 39.96
C LYS A 674 -13.63 -14.87 40.11
N MET A 675 -13.92 -14.01 39.12
CA MET A 675 -13.58 -12.59 39.20
C MET A 675 -14.41 -11.91 40.32
N PRO A 676 -13.79 -11.16 41.24
CA PRO A 676 -14.49 -10.34 42.23
C PRO A 676 -15.38 -9.29 41.54
N GLU A 677 -16.47 -8.91 42.22
CA GLU A 677 -17.42 -7.88 41.75
C GLU A 677 -16.83 -6.48 41.71
#